data_AF-D1JF31-F1
#
_entry.id   AF-D1JF31-F1
#
_cell.length_a   1.000
_cell.length_b   1.000
_cell.length_c   1.000
_cell.angle_alpha   90.00
_cell.angle_beta   90.00
_cell.angle_gamma   90.00
#
_symmetry.space_group_name_H-M   'P 1'
#
loop_
_entity.id
_entity.type
_entity.pdbx_description
1 polymer ?
#
loop_
_entity_poly.entity_id
_entity_poly.type
_entity_poly.pdbx_seq_one_letter_code
_entity_poly.pdbx_strand_id
1 'polypeptide(L)'
;MDKKKVFIALIVLGLLLSIFTLNAGAHYVGSKNLDVYHYHSCHYVDRIKSENLIYFDTPEDAIAAGYRPCKVCKPPTKSSSPQRVVDTNDEEPELYVDPTYLDFGEVRTGEDAWASFYVENTGGGVLEWGADWDMNRIDVYPDYGRLNGGDRYEVEVKIDTTDLDEGESGSIYLTSNGGDAKVCVEVKIEGYTPIYHLPCYPPIASFTYVPQSPITIMFDASCSYDSDGTIVEYNWDFGDGVMGSGITYNHTYIVNGTYTVKLTVIDNDHSTDTITYNVTITNVTSYDICDFINDLGLENITFAHLIALVKLFRHESLDSIPPEHRPNGVIKNLTEDDINAVVAYFHGDVVLGNNYAKKSCGRECIAVSEKPVHNLNTGENFSTIQVAIEDIDTKEGHMISVDPGTYTENVKVYKSLTIESSSGNPEDTIVQAANSSDHVFEVIGDYVNISGFTVKGATGHYLRESQEYGYCGLYLYKAKYCNIFDIIACENYFGICLSYGSNKNTLTGNEVFNNTICGISVLSSSNNTLTNNNALSNKYGIAIYMPPSSNNTLINNNASYNYCGIYLWDSSNNKIYLNNFMNNSYNVDSYHSTPIWNSPLEITYTYDGNAYTNYLGNYWDDYGGIDADGDGIGDTHYNIYSENDESDEYPLMQPFEKYNLTTSHE
;
A
#
# COMPACT_ATOMS: atom_id res chain seq x y z
N MET A 1 -33.90 8.60 -1.03
CA MET A 1 -33.58 7.15 -0.92
C MET A 1 -33.07 6.67 -2.26
N ASP A 2 -31.78 6.38 -2.31
CA ASP A 2 -31.09 5.96 -3.52
C ASP A 2 -31.53 4.54 -3.93
N LYS A 3 -31.97 4.36 -5.18
CA LYS A 3 -32.38 3.07 -5.76
C LYS A 3 -31.25 2.04 -5.71
N LYS A 4 -29.99 2.51 -5.67
CA LYS A 4 -28.80 1.66 -5.49
C LYS A 4 -28.79 0.98 -4.10
N LYS A 5 -29.20 1.70 -3.05
CA LYS A 5 -29.30 1.16 -1.68
C LYS A 5 -30.37 0.08 -1.54
N VAL A 6 -31.51 0.23 -2.24
CA VAL A 6 -32.59 -0.79 -2.26
C VAL A 6 -32.18 -2.05 -3.03
N PHE A 7 -31.46 -1.90 -4.15
CA PHE A 7 -30.94 -3.03 -4.92
C PHE A 7 -29.88 -3.83 -4.14
N ILE A 8 -29.02 -3.13 -3.41
CA ILE A 8 -28.03 -3.74 -2.52
C ILE A 8 -28.71 -4.45 -1.34
N ALA A 9 -29.77 -3.87 -0.76
CA ALA A 9 -30.55 -4.51 0.32
C ALA A 9 -31.21 -5.83 -0.13
N LEU A 10 -31.63 -5.96 -1.40
CA LEU A 10 -32.17 -7.20 -1.96
C LEU A 10 -31.10 -8.28 -2.14
N ILE A 11 -29.85 -7.89 -2.47
CA ILE A 11 -28.70 -8.80 -2.54
C ILE A 11 -28.31 -9.27 -1.13
N VAL A 12 -28.36 -8.36 -0.13
CA VAL A 12 -28.15 -8.65 1.29
C VAL A 12 -29.22 -9.59 1.84
N LEU A 13 -30.49 -9.43 1.45
CA LEU A 13 -31.55 -10.40 1.77
C LEU A 13 -31.28 -11.77 1.15
N GLY A 14 -30.71 -11.84 -0.06
CA GLY A 14 -30.29 -13.08 -0.71
C GLY A 14 -29.13 -13.80 0.01
N LEU A 15 -28.13 -13.04 0.45
CA LEU A 15 -27.00 -13.55 1.24
C LEU A 15 -27.45 -13.93 2.67
N LEU A 16 -28.33 -13.16 3.31
CA LEU A 16 -28.94 -13.49 4.60
C LEU A 16 -29.88 -14.70 4.51
N LEU A 17 -30.65 -14.84 3.43
CA LEU A 17 -31.45 -16.05 3.19
C LEU A 17 -30.54 -17.27 3.06
N SER A 18 -29.37 -17.16 2.44
CA SER A 18 -28.36 -18.23 2.44
C SER A 18 -27.72 -18.50 3.80
N ILE A 19 -27.71 -17.50 4.70
CA ILE A 19 -27.31 -17.64 6.12
C ILE A 19 -28.43 -18.33 6.93
N PHE A 20 -29.70 -18.14 6.60
CA PHE A 20 -30.85 -18.69 7.32
C PHE A 20 -31.40 -20.02 6.75
N THR A 21 -30.99 -20.48 5.55
CA THR A 21 -31.44 -21.75 4.97
C THR A 21 -30.52 -22.95 5.18
N LEU A 22 -29.43 -22.83 5.95
CA LEU A 22 -28.56 -23.98 6.24
C LEU A 22 -29.02 -24.86 7.42
N ASN A 23 -30.30 -24.77 7.79
CA ASN A 23 -30.89 -25.68 8.76
C ASN A 23 -32.32 -26.11 8.38
N ALA A 24 -32.54 -26.47 7.11
CA ALA A 24 -33.57 -27.44 6.71
C ALA A 24 -33.47 -27.80 5.22
N GLY A 25 -33.36 -29.10 4.91
CA GLY A 25 -34.06 -29.66 3.74
C GLY A 25 -33.21 -30.11 2.55
N ALA A 26 -32.20 -30.95 2.78
CA ALA A 26 -31.96 -32.17 1.99
C ALA A 26 -30.70 -32.89 2.50
N HIS A 27 -30.87 -34.00 3.21
CA HIS A 27 -29.75 -34.79 3.72
C HIS A 27 -29.19 -35.77 2.68
N TYR A 28 -29.90 -35.98 1.56
CA TYR A 28 -29.60 -37.02 0.58
C TYR A 28 -29.69 -36.50 -0.85
N VAL A 29 -28.79 -36.97 -1.72
CA VAL A 29 -28.64 -36.50 -3.10
C VAL A 29 -28.55 -37.68 -4.07
N GLY A 30 -29.44 -37.75 -5.05
CA GLY A 30 -29.44 -38.74 -6.15
C GLY A 30 -28.99 -38.13 -7.47
N SER A 31 -28.57 -38.98 -8.40
CA SER A 31 -28.20 -38.59 -9.77
C SER A 31 -29.29 -39.02 -10.76
N LYS A 32 -29.76 -38.13 -11.63
CA LYS A 32 -30.73 -38.49 -12.70
C LYS A 32 -30.29 -39.65 -13.60
N ASN A 33 -28.98 -39.94 -13.65
CA ASN A 33 -28.38 -40.92 -14.54
C ASN A 33 -27.94 -42.22 -13.83
N LEU A 34 -28.06 -42.28 -12.50
CA LEU A 34 -27.68 -43.43 -11.69
C LEU A 34 -28.78 -43.67 -10.65
N ASP A 35 -29.34 -44.88 -10.57
CA ASP A 35 -30.34 -45.26 -9.56
C ASP A 35 -29.73 -45.35 -8.13
N VAL A 36 -28.88 -44.41 -7.72
CA VAL A 36 -28.14 -44.41 -6.46
C VAL A 36 -28.28 -43.05 -5.78
N TYR A 37 -28.55 -43.05 -4.48
CA TYR A 37 -28.53 -41.83 -3.65
C TYR A 37 -27.34 -41.84 -2.67
N HIS A 38 -26.81 -40.66 -2.40
CA HIS A 38 -25.63 -40.35 -1.59
C HIS A 38 -26.04 -39.49 -0.38
N TYR A 39 -25.21 -39.49 0.67
CA TYR A 39 -25.31 -38.47 1.72
C TYR A 39 -24.73 -37.15 1.21
N HIS A 40 -25.25 -36.01 1.68
CA HIS A 40 -24.77 -34.70 1.25
C HIS A 40 -23.26 -34.48 1.48
N SER A 41 -22.67 -35.19 2.44
CA SER A 41 -21.23 -35.17 2.76
C SER A 41 -20.38 -36.19 1.99
N CYS A 42 -20.91 -36.84 0.95
CA CYS A 42 -20.18 -37.83 0.16
C CYS A 42 -19.36 -37.15 -0.94
N HIS A 43 -18.04 -37.34 -0.94
CA HIS A 43 -17.09 -36.75 -1.91
C HIS A 43 -17.37 -37.08 -3.40
N TYR A 44 -18.23 -38.07 -3.67
CA TYR A 44 -18.71 -38.39 -5.03
C TYR A 44 -19.76 -37.38 -5.55
N VAL A 45 -20.41 -36.62 -4.67
CA VAL A 45 -21.44 -35.62 -5.04
C VAL A 45 -20.82 -34.48 -5.84
N ASP A 46 -19.58 -34.07 -5.52
CA ASP A 46 -18.86 -32.99 -6.22
C ASP A 46 -18.48 -33.34 -7.66
N ARG A 47 -18.51 -34.62 -8.03
CA ARG A 47 -18.22 -35.10 -9.39
C ARG A 47 -19.45 -35.14 -10.29
N ILE A 48 -20.65 -34.88 -9.76
CA ILE A 48 -21.90 -34.87 -10.52
C ILE A 48 -22.25 -33.42 -10.89
N LYS A 49 -22.43 -33.14 -12.19
CA LYS A 49 -22.86 -31.81 -12.66
C LYS A 49 -24.18 -31.40 -11.97
N SER A 50 -24.24 -30.17 -11.47
CA SER A 50 -25.34 -29.64 -10.66
C SER A 50 -26.74 -29.82 -11.27
N GLU A 51 -26.85 -29.75 -12.60
CA GLU A 51 -28.07 -29.97 -13.38
C GLU A 51 -28.66 -31.40 -13.32
N ASN A 52 -27.87 -32.36 -12.84
CA ASN A 52 -28.22 -33.78 -12.74
C ASN A 52 -28.53 -34.25 -11.30
N LEU A 53 -28.53 -33.35 -10.32
CA LEU A 53 -28.83 -33.68 -8.92
C LEU A 53 -30.34 -33.67 -8.63
N ILE A 54 -30.78 -34.63 -7.82
CA ILE A 54 -32.11 -34.69 -7.23
C ILE A 54 -31.94 -34.80 -5.72
N TYR A 55 -32.70 -34.03 -4.94
CA TYR A 55 -32.56 -33.95 -3.50
C TYR A 55 -33.70 -34.67 -2.79
N PHE A 56 -33.39 -35.37 -1.70
CA PHE A 56 -34.35 -36.07 -0.85
C PHE A 56 -34.16 -35.66 0.61
N ASP A 57 -35.27 -35.50 1.32
CA ASP A 57 -35.27 -35.18 2.75
C ASP A 57 -34.94 -36.40 3.61
N THR A 58 -35.37 -37.60 3.19
CA THR A 58 -35.15 -38.87 3.90
C THR A 58 -34.67 -40.01 2.98
N PRO A 59 -34.01 -41.06 3.53
CA PRO A 59 -33.70 -42.28 2.79
C PRO A 59 -34.93 -42.98 2.21
N GLU A 60 -36.06 -42.92 2.94
CA GLU A 60 -37.32 -43.56 2.54
C GLU A 60 -37.90 -42.92 1.27
N ASP A 61 -37.77 -41.59 1.12
CA ASP A 61 -38.21 -40.87 -0.08
C ASP A 61 -37.38 -41.25 -1.32
N ALA A 62 -36.06 -41.39 -1.15
CA ALA A 62 -35.16 -41.81 -2.22
C ALA A 62 -35.47 -43.24 -2.68
N ILE A 63 -35.73 -44.15 -1.74
CA ILE A 63 -36.10 -45.55 -2.02
C ILE A 63 -37.47 -45.63 -2.70
N ALA A 64 -38.46 -44.85 -2.25
CA ALA A 64 -39.77 -44.78 -2.88
C ALA A 64 -39.71 -44.24 -4.33
N ALA A 65 -38.74 -43.38 -4.63
CA ALA A 65 -38.46 -42.86 -5.97
C ALA A 65 -37.59 -43.81 -6.85
N GLY A 66 -37.21 -44.99 -6.35
CA GLY A 66 -36.47 -46.02 -7.10
C GLY A 66 -34.94 -45.98 -6.95
N TYR A 67 -34.40 -45.14 -6.06
CA TYR A 67 -32.97 -45.01 -5.83
C TYR A 67 -32.46 -45.96 -4.74
N ARG A 68 -31.25 -46.50 -4.95
CA ARG A 68 -30.59 -47.47 -4.06
C ARG A 68 -29.53 -46.77 -3.21
N PRO A 69 -29.26 -47.19 -1.96
CA PRO A 69 -28.23 -46.56 -1.13
C PRO A 69 -26.82 -46.79 -1.68
N CYS A 70 -25.97 -45.75 -1.66
CA CYS A 70 -24.55 -45.86 -1.94
C CYS A 70 -23.87 -46.81 -0.94
N LYS A 71 -23.22 -47.88 -1.43
CA LYS A 71 -22.54 -48.90 -0.59
C LYS A 71 -21.34 -48.37 0.20
N VAL A 72 -20.88 -47.17 -0.11
CA VAL A 72 -19.69 -46.54 0.49
C VAL A 72 -20.05 -45.66 1.69
N CYS A 73 -21.28 -45.15 1.79
CA CYS A 73 -21.66 -44.19 2.84
C CYS A 73 -22.41 -44.89 3.99
N LYS A 74 -21.92 -44.80 5.24
CA LYS A 74 -22.64 -45.25 6.46
C LYS A 74 -23.00 -44.07 7.38
N PRO A 75 -24.13 -44.14 8.12
CA PRO A 75 -24.62 -43.03 8.95
C PRO A 75 -23.83 -42.86 10.28
N PRO A 76 -23.75 -41.64 10.84
CA PRO A 76 -23.10 -41.38 12.13
C PRO A 76 -24.02 -41.72 13.32
N THR A 77 -23.49 -42.40 14.34
CA THR A 77 -24.21 -42.72 15.60
C THR A 77 -23.91 -41.69 16.71
N LYS A 78 -24.94 -41.30 17.48
CA LYS A 78 -24.88 -40.32 18.58
C LYS A 78 -24.23 -40.86 19.86
N SER A 79 -23.54 -39.96 20.57
CA SER A 79 -22.63 -40.14 21.72
C SER A 79 -23.22 -40.65 23.03
N SER A 80 -22.36 -41.27 23.86
CA SER A 80 -22.33 -41.06 25.32
C SER A 80 -20.93 -41.32 25.89
N SER A 81 -20.35 -40.34 26.60
CA SER A 81 -19.09 -40.41 27.36
C SER A 81 -19.30 -41.07 28.75
N PRO A 82 -18.29 -41.28 29.63
CA PRO A 82 -16.83 -41.09 29.51
C PRO A 82 -15.99 -42.32 29.99
N GLN A 83 -14.83 -42.58 29.38
CA GLN A 83 -13.56 -42.93 30.05
C GLN A 83 -12.48 -43.31 29.03
N ARG A 84 -11.37 -42.59 29.12
CA ARG A 84 -10.01 -42.85 28.64
C ARG A 84 -9.72 -44.28 28.16
N VAL A 85 -9.58 -44.46 26.84
CA VAL A 85 -8.59 -45.34 26.19
C VAL A 85 -8.15 -44.64 24.90
N VAL A 86 -6.85 -44.47 24.73
CA VAL A 86 -6.21 -44.02 23.50
C VAL A 86 -6.40 -45.15 22.48
N ASP A 87 -6.94 -44.87 21.30
CA ASP A 87 -6.75 -45.73 20.14
C ASP A 87 -6.57 -44.86 18.89
N THR A 88 -5.41 -45.03 18.29
CA THR A 88 -4.89 -44.44 17.05
C THR A 88 -5.69 -44.94 15.85
N ASN A 89 -5.94 -44.06 14.86
CA ASN A 89 -6.16 -44.33 13.41
C ASN A 89 -7.26 -43.46 12.77
N ASP A 90 -7.04 -42.15 12.71
CA ASP A 90 -7.68 -41.28 11.73
C ASP A 90 -6.63 -40.37 11.05
N GLU A 91 -5.42 -40.89 10.91
CA GLU A 91 -4.33 -40.25 10.17
C GLU A 91 -4.29 -40.89 8.76
N GLU A 92 -4.25 -40.06 7.71
CA GLU A 92 -4.17 -40.50 6.32
C GLU A 92 -2.78 -41.14 6.03
N PRO A 93 -2.71 -42.14 5.13
CA PRO A 93 -1.42 -42.72 4.75
C PRO A 93 -0.59 -41.72 3.94
N GLU A 94 0.74 -41.75 4.11
CA GLU A 94 1.69 -40.88 3.42
C GLU A 94 2.85 -41.72 2.89
N LEU A 95 3.10 -41.66 1.58
CA LEU A 95 4.17 -42.41 0.91
C LEU A 95 5.52 -41.70 1.10
N TYR A 96 6.49 -42.40 1.69
CA TYR A 96 7.88 -41.97 1.73
C TYR A 96 8.79 -43.00 1.06
N VAL A 97 9.79 -42.52 0.30
CA VAL A 97 10.73 -43.36 -0.45
C VAL A 97 12.17 -42.94 -0.18
N ASP A 98 13.03 -43.90 0.16
CA ASP A 98 14.47 -43.67 0.42
C ASP A 98 15.33 -44.89 0.05
N PRO A 99 16.42 -44.76 -0.74
CA PRO A 99 16.78 -43.57 -1.50
C PRO A 99 15.91 -43.41 -2.75
N THR A 100 15.77 -42.17 -3.22
CA THR A 100 15.14 -41.84 -4.52
C THR A 100 16.11 -41.98 -5.70
N TYR A 101 17.33 -42.49 -5.45
CA TYR A 101 18.36 -42.73 -6.45
C TYR A 101 19.11 -44.04 -6.17
N LEU A 102 19.19 -44.90 -7.19
CA LEU A 102 19.90 -46.18 -7.16
C LEU A 102 21.10 -46.13 -8.10
N ASP A 103 22.31 -46.11 -7.53
CA ASP A 103 23.56 -46.33 -8.25
C ASP A 103 23.95 -47.82 -8.16
N PHE A 104 23.90 -48.52 -9.29
CA PHE A 104 24.34 -49.92 -9.37
C PHE A 104 25.87 -50.05 -9.43
N GLY A 105 26.61 -48.94 -9.50
CA GLY A 105 28.06 -48.93 -9.63
C GLY A 105 28.53 -49.44 -10.99
N GLU A 106 29.79 -49.86 -11.05
CA GLU A 106 30.38 -50.48 -12.25
C GLU A 106 29.97 -51.96 -12.32
N VAL A 107 29.21 -52.33 -13.35
CA VAL A 107 28.72 -53.70 -13.58
C VAL A 107 29.35 -54.28 -14.86
N ARG A 108 29.65 -55.59 -14.85
CA ARG A 108 30.11 -56.33 -16.04
C ARG A 108 28.92 -56.83 -16.84
N THR A 109 29.00 -56.70 -18.17
CA THR A 109 27.99 -57.24 -19.09
C THR A 109 27.79 -58.74 -18.86
N GLY A 110 26.54 -59.15 -18.63
CA GLY A 110 26.16 -60.56 -18.40
C GLY A 110 26.17 -61.01 -16.93
N GLU A 111 26.33 -60.09 -15.97
CA GLU A 111 26.15 -60.35 -14.53
C GLU A 111 24.85 -59.71 -14.01
N ASP A 112 24.12 -60.41 -13.14
CA ASP A 112 22.95 -59.83 -12.45
C ASP A 112 23.41 -58.83 -11.38
N ALA A 113 22.91 -57.60 -11.42
CA ALA A 113 23.13 -56.58 -10.38
C ALA A 113 21.83 -56.17 -9.69
N TRP A 114 21.94 -55.82 -8.42
CA TRP A 114 20.81 -55.58 -7.52
C TRP A 114 21.06 -54.31 -6.70
N ALA A 115 20.01 -53.50 -6.55
CA ALA A 115 19.94 -52.40 -5.60
C ALA A 115 18.57 -52.42 -4.91
N SER A 116 18.40 -51.66 -3.84
CA SER A 116 17.11 -51.58 -3.14
C SER A 116 16.80 -50.17 -2.67
N PHE A 117 15.50 -49.88 -2.58
CA PHE A 117 14.96 -48.71 -1.89
C PHE A 117 13.87 -49.13 -0.91
N TYR A 118 13.54 -48.26 0.01
CA TYR A 118 12.49 -48.47 0.99
C TYR A 118 11.24 -47.71 0.59
N VAL A 119 10.09 -48.36 0.72
CA VAL A 119 8.77 -47.74 0.73
C VAL A 119 8.28 -47.73 2.18
N GLU A 120 7.94 -46.56 2.70
CA GLU A 120 7.48 -46.37 4.07
C GLU A 120 6.13 -45.64 4.08
N ASN A 121 5.24 -46.06 4.98
CA ASN A 121 4.04 -45.29 5.30
C ASN A 121 4.35 -44.41 6.52
N THR A 122 4.73 -43.16 6.32
CA THR A 122 5.04 -42.22 7.43
C THR A 122 3.79 -41.63 8.06
N GLY A 123 2.65 -41.73 7.38
CA GLY A 123 1.34 -41.34 7.87
C GLY A 123 0.65 -42.43 8.68
N GLY A 124 -0.67 -42.27 8.85
CA GLY A 124 -1.51 -43.28 9.50
C GLY A 124 -2.14 -44.27 8.51
N GLY A 125 -3.20 -44.94 8.95
CA GLY A 125 -4.02 -45.77 8.05
C GLY A 125 -3.26 -46.90 7.37
N VAL A 126 -3.70 -47.26 6.15
CA VAL A 126 -3.05 -48.29 5.33
C VAL A 126 -2.72 -47.72 3.95
N LEU A 127 -1.43 -47.72 3.62
CA LEU A 127 -0.88 -47.35 2.32
C LEU A 127 -0.95 -48.56 1.37
N GLU A 128 -1.55 -48.39 0.19
CA GLU A 128 -1.56 -49.34 -0.92
C GLU A 128 -0.82 -48.68 -2.09
N TRP A 129 0.27 -49.29 -2.54
CA TRP A 129 1.17 -48.73 -3.55
C TRP A 129 1.45 -49.73 -4.69
N GLY A 130 1.78 -49.20 -5.86
CA GLY A 130 2.23 -49.95 -7.04
C GLY A 130 3.38 -49.23 -7.75
N ALA A 131 4.31 -50.00 -8.33
CA ALA A 131 5.46 -49.53 -9.08
C ALA A 131 5.30 -49.81 -10.57
N ASP A 132 5.67 -48.84 -11.40
CA ASP A 132 5.82 -48.95 -12.85
C ASP A 132 7.19 -48.37 -13.25
N TRP A 133 7.75 -48.73 -14.40
CA TRP A 133 9.09 -48.25 -14.78
C TRP A 133 9.29 -48.11 -16.28
N ASP A 134 10.09 -47.13 -16.67
CA ASP A 134 10.31 -46.77 -18.09
C ASP A 134 11.54 -47.44 -18.72
N MET A 135 12.34 -48.16 -17.91
CA MET A 135 13.51 -48.89 -18.36
C MET A 135 13.22 -50.38 -18.52
N ASN A 136 13.15 -50.85 -19.77
CA ASN A 136 12.80 -52.24 -20.09
C ASN A 136 13.75 -53.32 -19.53
N ARG A 137 14.87 -52.92 -18.94
CA ARG A 137 15.92 -53.80 -18.42
C ARG A 137 15.93 -53.93 -16.91
N ILE A 138 15.07 -53.21 -16.20
CA ILE A 138 14.93 -53.40 -14.75
C ILE A 138 13.70 -54.22 -14.44
N ASP A 139 13.79 -55.01 -13.37
CA ASP A 139 12.68 -55.70 -12.74
C ASP A 139 12.59 -55.23 -11.29
N VAL A 140 11.43 -54.74 -10.87
CA VAL A 140 11.18 -54.27 -9.50
C VAL A 140 10.36 -55.32 -8.75
N TYR A 141 10.80 -55.71 -7.55
CA TYR A 141 10.11 -56.72 -6.73
C TYR A 141 10.09 -56.37 -5.23
N PRO A 142 8.91 -56.36 -4.59
CA PRO A 142 7.58 -56.45 -5.20
C PRO A 142 7.26 -55.17 -5.98
N ASP A 143 6.42 -55.30 -7.02
CA ASP A 143 5.91 -54.20 -7.83
C ASP A 143 4.60 -53.60 -7.27
N TYR A 144 4.10 -54.11 -6.14
CA TYR A 144 3.00 -53.52 -5.37
C TYR A 144 3.06 -53.98 -3.91
N GLY A 145 2.44 -53.21 -3.02
CA GLY A 145 2.47 -53.53 -1.59
C GLY A 145 1.39 -52.83 -0.77
N ARG A 146 1.31 -53.24 0.50
CA ARG A 146 0.36 -52.70 1.48
C ARG A 146 1.03 -52.56 2.85
N LEU A 147 1.06 -51.34 3.41
CA LEU A 147 1.78 -50.99 4.66
C LEU A 147 0.86 -50.27 5.64
N ASN A 148 0.88 -50.66 6.93
CA ASN A 148 0.20 -49.87 7.95
C ASN A 148 1.05 -48.65 8.34
N GLY A 149 0.45 -47.65 8.99
CA GLY A 149 1.20 -46.48 9.46
C GLY A 149 2.42 -46.85 10.30
N GLY A 150 3.57 -46.27 9.97
CA GLY A 150 4.88 -46.54 10.56
C GLY A 150 5.60 -47.80 10.04
N ASP A 151 4.99 -48.59 9.17
CA ASP A 151 5.64 -49.74 8.54
C ASP A 151 6.46 -49.30 7.32
N ARG A 152 7.59 -49.99 7.10
CA ARG A 152 8.42 -49.85 5.90
C ARG A 152 8.74 -51.20 5.26
N TYR A 153 8.95 -51.20 3.96
CA TYR A 153 9.28 -52.39 3.17
C TYR A 153 10.41 -52.10 2.19
N GLU A 154 11.35 -53.03 2.07
CA GLU A 154 12.47 -52.95 1.13
C GLU A 154 12.06 -53.52 -0.23
N VAL A 155 12.16 -52.71 -1.27
CA VAL A 155 11.88 -53.06 -2.66
C VAL A 155 13.20 -53.33 -3.36
N GLU A 156 13.36 -54.53 -3.90
CA GLU A 156 14.55 -54.94 -4.64
C GLU A 156 14.39 -54.59 -6.12
N VAL A 157 15.43 -54.03 -6.72
CA VAL A 157 15.50 -53.71 -8.14
C VAL A 157 16.65 -54.51 -8.74
N LYS A 158 16.30 -55.37 -9.71
CA LYS A 158 17.25 -56.14 -10.50
C LYS A 158 17.45 -55.44 -11.85
N ILE A 159 18.68 -55.40 -12.36
CA ILE A 159 18.93 -55.04 -13.75
C ILE A 159 19.40 -56.25 -14.58
N ASP A 160 18.83 -56.41 -15.78
CA ASP A 160 19.31 -57.29 -16.85
C ASP A 160 20.44 -56.60 -17.62
N THR A 161 21.65 -57.12 -17.45
CA THR A 161 22.85 -56.55 -18.07
C THR A 161 23.23 -57.19 -19.41
N THR A 162 22.37 -58.04 -19.96
CA THR A 162 22.61 -58.71 -21.25
C THR A 162 22.54 -57.68 -22.38
N ASP A 163 23.63 -57.54 -23.16
CA ASP A 163 23.71 -56.60 -24.30
C ASP A 163 23.38 -55.14 -23.94
N LEU A 164 23.84 -54.64 -22.79
CA LEU A 164 23.70 -53.21 -22.41
C LEU A 164 24.54 -52.31 -23.33
N ASP A 165 23.90 -51.31 -23.93
CA ASP A 165 24.59 -50.22 -24.64
C ASP A 165 25.05 -49.14 -23.63
N GLU A 166 25.93 -48.22 -24.06
CA GLU A 166 26.56 -47.20 -23.22
C GLU A 166 25.54 -46.26 -22.55
N GLY A 167 25.55 -46.18 -21.20
CA GLY A 167 24.90 -45.11 -20.43
C GLY A 167 23.36 -45.13 -20.37
N GLU A 168 22.75 -46.28 -20.10
CA GLU A 168 21.30 -46.35 -19.87
C GLU A 168 20.91 -45.81 -18.48
N SER A 169 19.91 -44.93 -18.46
CA SER A 169 19.25 -44.43 -17.24
C SER A 169 17.75 -44.63 -17.35
N GLY A 170 17.10 -44.77 -16.21
CA GLY A 170 15.68 -45.08 -16.11
C GLY A 170 15.06 -44.55 -14.83
N SER A 171 13.74 -44.62 -14.76
CA SER A 171 12.95 -44.21 -13.60
C SER A 171 11.93 -45.28 -13.23
N ILE A 172 11.77 -45.49 -11.93
CA ILE A 172 10.69 -46.26 -11.32
C ILE A 172 9.70 -45.24 -10.74
N TYR A 173 8.43 -45.36 -11.11
CA TYR A 173 7.33 -44.52 -10.65
C TYR A 173 6.48 -45.31 -9.67
N LEU A 174 6.32 -44.80 -8.45
CA LEU A 174 5.39 -45.33 -7.46
C LEU A 174 4.11 -44.53 -7.47
N THR A 175 2.99 -45.23 -7.48
CA THR A 175 1.65 -44.64 -7.30
C THR A 175 0.99 -45.24 -6.08
N SER A 176 0.34 -44.41 -5.26
CA SER A 176 -0.32 -44.90 -4.04
C SER A 176 -1.53 -44.07 -3.61
N ASN A 177 -2.27 -44.57 -2.62
CA ASN A 177 -3.32 -43.79 -1.95
C ASN A 177 -2.78 -42.77 -0.92
N GLY A 178 -1.46 -42.65 -0.76
CA GLY A 178 -0.79 -41.70 0.13
C GLY A 178 0.22 -40.78 -0.57
N GLY A 179 0.14 -40.66 -1.91
CA GLY A 179 1.07 -39.86 -2.74
C GLY A 179 1.79 -40.70 -3.80
N ASP A 180 2.47 -40.03 -4.73
CA ASP A 180 3.26 -40.65 -5.79
C ASP A 180 4.75 -40.30 -5.59
N ALA A 181 5.66 -41.15 -6.07
CA ALA A 181 7.10 -40.93 -5.94
C ALA A 181 7.87 -41.46 -7.17
N LYS A 182 9.09 -40.96 -7.40
CA LYS A 182 9.99 -41.40 -8.47
C LYS A 182 11.34 -41.84 -7.87
N VAL A 183 11.85 -42.99 -8.31
CA VAL A 183 13.20 -43.49 -8.00
C VAL A 183 14.00 -43.55 -9.28
N CYS A 184 15.07 -42.77 -9.37
CA CYS A 184 15.97 -42.74 -10.52
C CYS A 184 16.97 -43.89 -10.46
N VAL A 185 17.22 -44.54 -11.59
CA VAL A 185 18.14 -45.68 -11.72
C VAL A 185 19.24 -45.34 -12.72
N GLU A 186 20.49 -45.51 -12.30
CA GLU A 186 21.68 -45.34 -13.15
C GLU A 186 22.63 -46.55 -13.03
N VAL A 187 23.18 -46.99 -14.16
CA VAL A 187 24.14 -48.09 -14.22
C VAL A 187 25.38 -47.70 -15.03
N LYS A 188 26.58 -48.00 -14.49
CA LYS A 188 27.88 -47.74 -15.13
C LYS A 188 28.50 -49.07 -15.58
N ILE A 189 29.19 -49.10 -16.73
CA ILE A 189 29.84 -50.32 -17.25
C ILE A 189 31.38 -50.21 -17.13
N GLU A 190 32.03 -51.27 -16.61
CA GLU A 190 33.49 -51.33 -16.45
C GLU A 190 34.20 -51.18 -17.81
N GLY A 191 34.98 -50.10 -18.00
CA GLY A 191 35.81 -49.87 -19.20
C GLY A 191 35.38 -48.73 -20.13
N TYR A 192 34.30 -48.01 -19.82
CA TYR A 192 33.84 -46.83 -20.58
C TYR A 192 33.98 -45.54 -19.76
N THR A 193 34.35 -44.43 -20.39
CA THR A 193 34.42 -43.12 -19.74
C THR A 193 33.02 -42.49 -19.67
N PRO A 194 32.48 -42.13 -18.50
CA PRO A 194 31.10 -41.64 -18.38
C PRO A 194 30.91 -40.32 -19.14
N ILE A 195 29.92 -40.29 -20.03
CA ILE A 195 29.37 -39.04 -20.56
C ILE A 195 28.38 -38.54 -19.50
N TYR A 196 28.67 -37.41 -18.87
CA TYR A 196 27.83 -36.84 -17.80
C TYR A 196 26.43 -36.49 -18.34
N HIS A 197 25.47 -37.40 -18.22
CA HIS A 197 24.07 -37.00 -18.11
C HIS A 197 23.88 -36.46 -16.68
N LEU A 198 23.34 -35.24 -16.58
CA LEU A 198 23.15 -34.56 -15.29
C LEU A 198 22.27 -35.43 -14.40
N PRO A 199 22.68 -35.72 -13.14
CA PRO A 199 21.82 -36.40 -12.18
C PRO A 199 20.50 -35.64 -12.05
N CYS A 200 19.40 -36.36 -11.87
CA CYS A 200 18.13 -35.76 -11.46
C CYS A 200 18.36 -35.10 -10.08
N TYR A 201 18.37 -33.77 -10.00
CA TYR A 201 18.48 -33.08 -8.72
C TYR A 201 17.08 -32.64 -8.29
N PRO A 202 16.69 -32.86 -7.02
CA PRO A 202 15.44 -32.28 -6.53
C PRO A 202 15.51 -30.75 -6.61
N PRO A 203 14.36 -30.06 -6.64
CA PRO A 203 14.34 -28.62 -6.57
C PRO A 203 14.97 -28.17 -5.24
N ILE A 204 15.38 -26.91 -5.16
CA ILE A 204 15.83 -26.29 -3.92
C ILE A 204 14.82 -25.22 -3.54
N ALA A 205 14.13 -25.45 -2.41
CA ALA A 205 13.18 -24.53 -1.83
C ALA A 205 13.90 -23.36 -1.15
N SER A 206 13.54 -22.14 -1.50
CA SER A 206 14.10 -20.94 -0.88
C SER A 206 13.09 -19.81 -0.91
N PHE A 207 12.93 -19.12 0.22
CA PHE A 207 12.12 -17.92 0.27
C PHE A 207 12.69 -16.84 1.17
N THR A 208 12.23 -15.61 0.89
CA THR A 208 12.41 -14.45 1.76
C THR A 208 11.05 -13.93 2.19
N TYR A 209 11.02 -13.09 3.23
CA TYR A 209 9.79 -12.46 3.68
C TYR A 209 10.05 -11.01 4.11
N VAL A 210 9.10 -10.12 3.82
CA VAL A 210 9.18 -8.69 4.13
C VAL A 210 7.87 -8.23 4.78
N PRO A 211 7.90 -7.65 5.99
CA PRO A 211 6.72 -7.03 6.58
C PRO A 211 6.20 -5.88 5.71
N GLN A 212 4.92 -5.93 5.32
CA GLN A 212 4.23 -4.86 4.59
C GLN A 212 3.44 -3.95 5.54
N SER A 213 2.99 -4.49 6.67
CA SER A 213 2.33 -3.80 7.76
C SER A 213 2.67 -4.49 9.08
N PRO A 214 2.22 -4.00 10.26
CA PRO A 214 2.47 -4.67 11.54
C PRO A 214 1.99 -6.13 11.60
N ILE A 215 1.02 -6.52 10.76
CA ILE A 215 0.39 -7.85 10.78
C ILE A 215 0.39 -8.58 9.44
N THR A 216 0.70 -7.91 8.32
CA THR A 216 0.78 -8.52 6.99
C THR A 216 2.23 -8.67 6.55
N ILE A 217 2.59 -9.89 6.15
CA ILE A 217 3.92 -10.27 5.65
C ILE A 217 3.80 -10.70 4.19
N MET A 218 4.66 -10.17 3.33
CA MET A 218 4.84 -10.64 1.96
C MET A 218 5.91 -11.74 1.95
N PHE A 219 5.55 -12.91 1.44
CA PHE A 219 6.45 -14.04 1.23
C PHE A 219 6.81 -14.15 -0.26
N ASP A 220 8.08 -14.41 -0.55
CA ASP A 220 8.60 -14.50 -1.92
C ASP A 220 9.51 -15.72 -2.08
N ALA A 221 9.05 -16.70 -2.84
CA ALA A 221 9.75 -17.94 -3.19
C ALA A 221 10.53 -17.86 -4.50
N SER A 222 10.70 -16.68 -5.12
CA SER A 222 11.37 -16.53 -6.42
C SER A 222 12.83 -17.01 -6.45
N CYS A 223 13.44 -17.20 -5.28
CA CYS A 223 14.78 -17.75 -5.14
C CYS A 223 14.83 -19.28 -5.15
N SER A 224 13.69 -19.96 -5.15
CA SER A 224 13.64 -21.41 -5.37
C SER A 224 14.06 -21.72 -6.80
N TYR A 225 14.81 -22.81 -6.99
CA TYR A 225 15.27 -23.20 -8.31
C TYR A 225 15.47 -24.70 -8.41
N ASP A 226 15.44 -25.19 -9.64
CA ASP A 226 15.77 -26.55 -10.01
C ASP A 226 16.93 -26.47 -11.02
N SER A 227 17.98 -27.27 -10.82
CA SER A 227 19.22 -27.19 -11.60
C SER A 227 19.17 -27.93 -12.94
N ASP A 228 18.24 -28.88 -13.08
CA ASP A 228 18.06 -29.75 -14.23
C ASP A 228 16.64 -29.72 -14.78
N GLY A 229 15.71 -29.07 -14.07
CA GLY A 229 14.34 -28.83 -14.53
C GLY A 229 13.77 -27.46 -14.15
N THR A 230 12.48 -27.45 -13.86
CA THR A 230 11.63 -26.29 -13.57
C THR A 230 10.64 -26.60 -12.46
N ILE A 231 10.47 -25.66 -11.54
CA ILE A 231 9.45 -25.76 -10.48
C ILE A 231 8.06 -25.50 -11.06
N VAL A 232 7.14 -26.45 -10.88
CA VAL A 232 5.75 -26.40 -11.38
C VAL A 232 4.75 -25.99 -10.30
N GLU A 233 5.07 -26.19 -9.01
CA GLU A 233 4.16 -25.88 -7.90
C GLU A 233 4.88 -25.27 -6.69
N TYR A 234 4.19 -24.34 -6.01
CA TYR A 234 4.64 -23.66 -4.80
C TYR A 234 3.51 -23.69 -3.78
N ASN A 235 3.71 -24.41 -2.69
CA ASN A 235 2.72 -24.64 -1.64
C ASN A 235 3.20 -24.07 -0.31
N TRP A 236 2.37 -23.23 0.30
CA TRP A 236 2.67 -22.54 1.55
C TRP A 236 1.78 -23.04 2.69
N ASP A 237 2.38 -23.24 3.85
CA ASP A 237 1.72 -23.34 5.15
C ASP A 237 2.27 -22.22 6.05
N PHE A 238 1.41 -21.31 6.48
CA PHE A 238 1.84 -20.14 7.27
C PHE A 238 1.95 -20.41 8.77
N GLY A 239 1.67 -21.62 9.22
CA GLY A 239 1.80 -22.05 10.61
C GLY A 239 0.64 -21.63 11.52
N ASP A 240 -0.39 -20.99 10.98
CA ASP A 240 -1.62 -20.58 11.68
C ASP A 240 -2.87 -21.37 11.22
N GLY A 241 -2.67 -22.37 10.37
CA GLY A 241 -3.72 -23.18 9.75
C GLY A 241 -4.18 -22.67 8.38
N VAL A 242 -3.63 -21.57 7.88
CA VAL A 242 -3.89 -21.05 6.53
C VAL A 242 -2.85 -21.61 5.54
N MET A 243 -3.35 -22.06 4.38
CA MET A 243 -2.54 -22.53 3.26
C MET A 243 -2.55 -21.51 2.11
N GLY A 244 -1.46 -21.43 1.36
CA GLY A 244 -1.32 -20.56 0.18
C GLY A 244 -0.66 -21.29 -0.99
N SER A 245 -0.76 -20.71 -2.18
CA SER A 245 -0.03 -21.20 -3.36
C SER A 245 0.47 -20.07 -4.24
N GLY A 246 1.53 -20.35 -5.00
CA GLY A 246 2.17 -19.41 -5.93
C GLY A 246 3.52 -18.89 -5.45
N ILE A 247 4.24 -18.22 -6.36
CA ILE A 247 5.62 -17.75 -6.12
C ILE A 247 5.66 -16.68 -5.03
N THR A 248 4.68 -15.77 -5.02
CA THR A 248 4.54 -14.73 -3.98
C THR A 248 3.19 -14.83 -3.29
N TYR A 249 3.15 -14.55 -1.99
CA TYR A 249 1.92 -14.58 -1.20
C TYR A 249 1.92 -13.53 -0.09
N ASN A 250 0.82 -12.79 0.07
CA ASN A 250 0.63 -11.84 1.17
C ASN A 250 -0.26 -12.46 2.23
N HIS A 251 0.31 -12.79 3.39
CA HIS A 251 -0.42 -13.43 4.49
C HIS A 251 -0.51 -12.53 5.72
N THR A 252 -1.65 -12.57 6.42
CA THR A 252 -1.95 -11.70 7.58
C THR A 252 -2.21 -12.49 8.84
N TYR A 253 -1.38 -12.25 9.86
CA TYR A 253 -1.50 -12.90 11.16
C TYR A 253 -2.40 -12.11 12.11
N ILE A 254 -3.36 -12.80 12.72
CA ILE A 254 -4.36 -12.17 13.61
C ILE A 254 -4.09 -12.38 15.10
N VAL A 255 -3.03 -13.08 15.48
CA VAL A 255 -2.63 -13.29 16.88
C VAL A 255 -1.12 -13.05 17.02
N ASN A 256 -0.70 -12.49 18.16
CA ASN A 256 0.72 -12.42 18.49
C ASN A 256 1.25 -13.84 18.69
N GLY A 257 2.34 -14.18 18.04
CA GLY A 257 2.88 -15.53 18.09
C GLY A 257 4.11 -15.69 17.23
N THR A 258 4.79 -16.81 17.42
CA THR A 258 5.82 -17.27 16.50
C THR A 258 5.21 -18.38 15.66
N TYR A 259 5.19 -18.18 14.35
CA TYR A 259 4.59 -19.06 13.36
C TYR A 259 5.70 -19.73 12.55
N THR A 260 5.59 -21.04 12.40
CA THR A 260 6.52 -21.82 11.57
C THR A 260 5.99 -21.83 10.15
N VAL A 261 6.52 -20.96 9.30
CA VAL A 261 6.13 -20.87 7.88
C VAL A 261 6.90 -21.92 7.09
N LYS A 262 6.19 -22.76 6.35
CA LYS A 262 6.74 -23.83 5.51
C LYS A 262 6.41 -23.54 4.04
N LEU A 263 7.42 -23.60 3.19
CA LEU A 263 7.28 -23.64 1.74
C LEU A 263 7.65 -25.05 1.26
N THR A 264 6.81 -25.64 0.43
CA THR A 264 7.10 -26.85 -0.32
C THR A 264 7.04 -26.53 -1.81
N VAL A 265 8.11 -26.83 -2.55
CA VAL A 265 8.17 -26.66 -4.01
C VAL A 265 8.20 -28.02 -4.69
N ILE A 266 7.55 -28.13 -5.85
CA ILE A 266 7.47 -29.35 -6.66
C ILE A 266 7.99 -29.05 -8.06
N ASP A 267 8.89 -29.86 -8.59
CA ASP A 267 9.42 -29.73 -9.95
C ASP A 267 8.63 -30.50 -11.02
N ASN A 268 9.04 -30.37 -12.29
CA ASN A 268 8.43 -31.10 -13.40
C ASN A 268 8.67 -32.62 -13.37
N ASP A 269 9.57 -33.08 -12.50
CA ASP A 269 9.86 -34.49 -12.26
C ASP A 269 9.09 -35.03 -11.04
N HIS A 270 8.24 -34.19 -10.44
CA HIS A 270 7.46 -34.44 -9.23
C HIS A 270 8.32 -34.66 -7.97
N SER A 271 9.60 -34.28 -8.02
CA SER A 271 10.45 -34.19 -6.85
C SER A 271 10.08 -32.96 -6.04
N THR A 272 10.31 -33.02 -4.74
CA THR A 272 9.95 -31.93 -3.83
C THR A 272 11.11 -31.54 -2.93
N ASP A 273 11.14 -30.27 -2.54
CA ASP A 273 11.96 -29.79 -1.44
C ASP A 273 11.15 -28.83 -0.57
N THR A 274 11.57 -28.70 0.68
CA THR A 274 10.86 -27.94 1.69
C THR A 274 11.81 -27.12 2.54
N ILE A 275 11.44 -25.86 2.79
CA ILE A 275 12.15 -24.97 3.71
C ILE A 275 11.19 -24.36 4.73
N THR A 276 11.67 -24.14 5.96
CA THR A 276 10.89 -23.53 7.04
C THR A 276 11.61 -22.34 7.66
N TYR A 277 10.84 -21.30 8.02
CA TYR A 277 11.31 -20.16 8.80
C TYR A 277 10.33 -19.80 9.91
N ASN A 278 10.85 -19.42 11.07
CA ASN A 278 10.05 -18.89 12.17
C ASN A 278 9.81 -17.40 11.98
N VAL A 279 8.56 -17.01 11.76
CA VAL A 279 8.12 -15.62 11.66
C VAL A 279 7.48 -15.21 12.99
N THR A 280 8.01 -14.17 13.63
CA THR A 280 7.47 -13.68 14.90
C THR A 280 6.64 -12.44 14.69
N ILE A 281 5.38 -12.51 15.10
CA ILE A 281 4.41 -11.42 15.03
C ILE A 281 4.22 -10.87 16.45
N THR A 282 4.49 -9.57 16.59
CA THR A 282 4.35 -8.83 17.85
C THR A 282 3.54 -7.56 17.63
N ASN A 283 3.02 -6.99 18.71
CA ASN A 283 2.25 -5.75 18.69
C ASN A 283 0.98 -5.79 17.82
N VAL A 284 0.35 -6.96 17.65
CA VAL A 284 -1.04 -7.04 17.17
C VAL A 284 -1.91 -6.26 18.15
N THR A 285 -2.28 -5.05 17.74
CA THR A 285 -3.23 -4.19 18.42
C THR A 285 -4.59 -4.86 18.36
N SER A 286 -5.28 -4.91 19.49
CA SER A 286 -6.61 -5.51 19.56
C SER A 286 -7.64 -4.45 19.85
N TYR A 287 -8.69 -4.41 19.05
CA TYR A 287 -9.76 -3.43 19.07
C TYR A 287 -11.10 -4.13 19.31
N ASP A 288 -12.10 -3.42 19.82
CA ASP A 288 -13.49 -3.89 19.78
C ASP A 288 -14.19 -3.37 18.49
N ILE A 289 -15.45 -3.77 18.23
CA ILE A 289 -16.18 -3.27 17.06
C ILE A 289 -16.32 -1.75 17.07
N CYS A 290 -16.27 -1.14 18.25
CA CYS A 290 -16.52 0.26 18.49
C CYS A 290 -15.26 1.06 18.08
N ASP A 291 -14.07 0.57 18.39
CA ASP A 291 -12.79 1.04 17.84
C ASP A 291 -12.71 0.83 16.32
N PHE A 292 -13.13 -0.34 15.80
CA PHE A 292 -13.15 -0.61 14.35
C PHE A 292 -14.02 0.40 13.57
N ILE A 293 -15.22 0.69 14.10
CA ILE A 293 -16.13 1.66 13.50
C ILE A 293 -15.57 3.08 13.59
N ASN A 294 -14.89 3.41 14.69
CA ASN A 294 -14.31 4.73 14.92
C ASN A 294 -13.07 4.99 14.04
N ASP A 295 -12.18 4.01 13.87
CA ASP A 295 -10.97 4.12 13.06
C ASP A 295 -11.27 4.26 11.57
N LEU A 296 -12.27 3.53 11.07
CA LEU A 296 -12.68 3.65 9.67
C LEU A 296 -13.47 4.93 9.40
N GLY A 297 -14.25 5.40 10.39
CA GLY A 297 -15.29 6.39 10.18
C GLY A 297 -16.51 5.77 9.50
N LEU A 298 -17.70 6.04 10.04
CA LEU A 298 -18.96 5.40 9.62
C LEU A 298 -19.24 5.55 8.12
N GLU A 299 -18.90 6.68 7.50
CA GLU A 299 -19.07 6.89 6.05
C GLU A 299 -18.17 6.04 5.16
N ASN A 300 -17.03 5.55 5.67
CA ASN A 300 -16.08 4.77 4.91
C ASN A 300 -16.29 3.27 5.08
N ILE A 301 -17.27 2.86 5.89
CA ILE A 301 -17.67 1.46 5.99
C ILE A 301 -18.32 1.04 4.66
N THR A 302 -17.56 0.27 3.89
CA THR A 302 -18.00 -0.33 2.62
C THR A 302 -18.52 -1.75 2.80
N PHE A 303 -19.12 -2.32 1.75
CA PHE A 303 -19.54 -3.72 1.72
C PHE A 303 -18.37 -4.70 1.93
N ALA A 304 -17.14 -4.31 1.54
CA ALA A 304 -15.95 -5.13 1.77
C ALA A 304 -15.64 -5.26 3.27
N HIS A 305 -15.84 -4.19 4.06
CA HIS A 305 -15.69 -4.23 5.52
C HIS A 305 -16.75 -5.13 6.17
N LEU A 306 -17.97 -5.17 5.65
CA LEU A 306 -19.00 -6.10 6.12
C LEU A 306 -18.63 -7.56 5.82
N ILE A 307 -18.12 -7.83 4.61
CA ILE A 307 -17.60 -9.16 4.26
C ILE A 307 -16.43 -9.54 5.19
N ALA A 308 -15.54 -8.60 5.48
CA ALA A 308 -14.41 -8.80 6.38
C ALA A 308 -14.87 -9.20 7.79
N LEU A 309 -15.88 -8.53 8.33
CA LEU A 309 -16.46 -8.87 9.63
C LEU A 309 -17.08 -10.27 9.64
N VAL A 310 -17.80 -10.65 8.58
CA VAL A 310 -18.37 -12.01 8.46
C VAL A 310 -17.27 -13.07 8.40
N LYS A 311 -16.17 -12.80 7.68
CA LYS A 311 -15.02 -13.69 7.61
C LYS A 311 -14.32 -13.84 8.96
N LEU A 312 -14.08 -12.73 9.65
CA LEU A 312 -13.53 -12.71 11.02
C LEU A 312 -14.40 -13.52 12.00
N PHE A 313 -15.72 -13.37 11.92
CA PHE A 313 -16.66 -14.12 12.77
C PHE A 313 -16.61 -15.64 12.52
N ARG A 314 -16.31 -16.04 11.29
CA ARG A 314 -16.16 -17.45 10.90
C ARG A 314 -14.74 -17.99 11.09
N HIS A 315 -13.83 -17.20 11.65
CA HIS A 315 -12.41 -17.53 11.73
C HIS A 315 -11.78 -17.83 10.35
N GLU A 316 -12.27 -17.18 9.30
CA GLU A 316 -11.74 -17.30 7.94
C GLU A 316 -10.57 -16.30 7.73
N SER A 317 -9.65 -16.62 6.81
CA SER A 317 -8.47 -15.79 6.49
C SER A 317 -8.82 -14.38 5.97
N LEU A 318 -8.03 -13.39 6.38
CA LEU A 318 -8.08 -11.99 5.94
C LEU A 318 -7.41 -11.73 4.59
N ASP A 319 -6.75 -12.72 4.01
CA ASP A 319 -5.88 -12.54 2.83
C ASP A 319 -6.66 -12.09 1.58
N SER A 320 -7.98 -12.26 1.61
CA SER A 320 -8.93 -11.84 0.57
C SER A 320 -9.44 -10.40 0.67
N ILE A 321 -9.04 -9.63 1.70
CA ILE A 321 -9.38 -8.20 1.85
C ILE A 321 -8.22 -7.37 1.33
N PRO A 322 -8.43 -6.35 0.48
CA PRO A 322 -7.34 -5.47 0.03
C PRO A 322 -6.63 -4.81 1.23
N PRO A 323 -5.30 -4.72 1.25
CA PRO A 323 -4.53 -4.17 2.38
C PRO A 323 -5.01 -2.80 2.86
N GLU A 324 -5.41 -1.93 1.95
CA GLU A 324 -5.96 -0.59 2.19
C GLU A 324 -7.32 -0.58 2.92
N HIS A 325 -7.98 -1.74 3.00
CA HIS A 325 -9.25 -1.93 3.69
C HIS A 325 -9.11 -2.82 4.94
N ARG A 326 -7.88 -3.20 5.30
CA ARG A 326 -7.61 -3.98 6.51
C ARG A 326 -7.53 -3.04 7.72
N PRO A 327 -8.17 -3.38 8.84
CA PRO A 327 -8.04 -2.59 10.06
C PRO A 327 -6.58 -2.55 10.54
N ASN A 328 -6.21 -1.48 11.25
CA ASN A 328 -4.89 -1.32 11.87
C ASN A 328 -4.64 -2.27 13.07
N GLY A 329 -5.38 -3.37 13.17
CA GLY A 329 -5.34 -4.37 14.24
C GLY A 329 -6.46 -5.42 14.11
N VAL A 330 -6.70 -6.20 15.17
CA VAL A 330 -7.64 -7.35 15.16
C VAL A 330 -8.82 -7.09 16.07
N ILE A 331 -10.04 -7.35 15.58
CA ILE A 331 -11.26 -7.20 16.37
C ILE A 331 -11.38 -8.38 17.35
N LYS A 332 -11.35 -8.11 18.65
CA LYS A 332 -11.51 -9.12 19.71
C LYS A 332 -12.98 -9.42 19.99
N ASN A 333 -13.27 -10.71 20.23
CA ASN A 333 -14.56 -11.21 20.69
C ASN A 333 -15.74 -10.76 19.81
N LEU A 334 -15.56 -10.80 18.49
CA LEU A 334 -16.61 -10.43 17.54
C LEU A 334 -17.86 -11.31 17.75
N THR A 335 -18.97 -10.68 18.08
CA THR A 335 -20.26 -11.30 18.38
C THR A 335 -21.23 -11.19 17.21
N GLU A 336 -22.28 -12.00 17.24
CA GLU A 336 -23.40 -11.88 16.28
C GLU A 336 -24.07 -10.50 16.36
N ASP A 337 -24.07 -9.88 17.55
CA ASP A 337 -24.57 -8.52 17.77
C ASP A 337 -23.69 -7.46 17.07
N ASP A 338 -22.39 -7.69 16.87
CA ASP A 338 -21.49 -6.80 16.13
C ASP A 338 -21.79 -6.78 14.64
N ILE A 339 -22.01 -7.96 14.04
CA ILE A 339 -22.43 -8.07 12.64
C ILE A 339 -23.78 -7.40 12.44
N ASN A 340 -24.74 -7.68 13.34
CA ASN A 340 -26.07 -7.10 13.27
C ASN A 340 -26.05 -5.56 13.44
N ALA A 341 -25.14 -5.01 14.24
CA ALA A 341 -24.97 -3.57 14.40
C ALA A 341 -24.50 -2.90 13.08
N VAL A 342 -23.52 -3.48 12.41
CA VAL A 342 -23.01 -2.96 11.12
C VAL A 342 -24.03 -3.14 9.99
N VAL A 343 -24.80 -4.25 9.98
CA VAL A 343 -25.89 -4.48 9.03
C VAL A 343 -27.01 -3.44 9.21
N ALA A 344 -27.42 -3.16 10.45
CA ALA A 344 -28.48 -2.19 10.74
C ALA A 344 -28.12 -0.75 10.30
N TYR A 345 -26.83 -0.39 10.35
CA TYR A 345 -26.31 0.85 9.75
C TYR A 345 -26.54 0.89 8.23
N PHE A 346 -26.23 -0.17 7.49
CA PHE A 346 -26.44 -0.22 6.03
C PHE A 346 -27.90 -0.19 5.60
N HIS A 347 -28.82 -0.71 6.43
CA HIS A 347 -30.25 -0.63 6.17
C HIS A 347 -30.85 0.77 6.39
N GLY A 348 -30.08 1.70 6.97
CA GLY A 348 -30.59 3.02 7.35
C GLY A 348 -31.60 2.97 8.49
N ASP A 349 -31.68 1.84 9.20
CA ASP A 349 -32.61 1.59 10.31
C ASP A 349 -32.10 2.17 11.64
N VAL A 350 -30.89 2.76 11.65
CA VAL A 350 -30.23 3.26 12.87
C VAL A 350 -29.66 4.66 12.66
N VAL A 351 -30.12 5.61 13.49
CA VAL A 351 -29.35 6.80 13.88
C VAL A 351 -28.64 6.42 15.18
N LEU A 352 -27.33 6.65 15.27
CA LEU A 352 -26.47 6.22 16.38
C LEU A 352 -27.08 6.55 17.75
N GLY A 353 -27.14 5.52 18.62
CA GLY A 353 -27.62 5.66 20.00
C GLY A 353 -28.58 4.57 20.52
N ASN A 354 -28.65 3.33 19.99
CA ASN A 354 -29.56 2.36 20.61
C ASN A 354 -29.12 0.87 20.59
N ASN A 355 -28.91 0.35 21.79
CA ASN A 355 -28.93 -1.04 22.28
C ASN A 355 -27.98 -2.13 21.74
N TYR A 356 -27.60 -2.19 20.46
CA TYR A 356 -26.78 -3.32 19.95
C TYR A 356 -25.28 -3.18 20.28
N ALA A 357 -24.65 -2.05 19.94
CA ALA A 357 -23.25 -1.80 20.31
C ALA A 357 -23.01 -1.82 21.83
N LYS A 358 -24.00 -1.35 22.60
CA LYS A 358 -23.99 -1.36 24.07
C LYS A 358 -24.07 -2.78 24.65
N LYS A 359 -24.69 -3.73 23.94
CA LYS A 359 -24.72 -5.16 24.29
C LYS A 359 -23.41 -5.86 23.97
N SER A 360 -22.75 -5.46 22.88
CA SER A 360 -21.51 -6.11 22.45
C SER A 360 -20.25 -5.58 23.16
N CYS A 361 -19.90 -4.30 23.01
CA CYS A 361 -18.66 -3.74 23.55
C CYS A 361 -18.83 -3.09 24.94
N GLY A 362 -20.05 -3.06 25.50
CA GLY A 362 -20.34 -2.52 26.84
C GLY A 362 -20.26 -1.00 26.97
N ARG A 363 -19.92 -0.29 25.89
CA ARG A 363 -19.86 1.16 25.79
C ARG A 363 -20.70 1.67 24.62
N GLU A 364 -21.00 2.95 24.64
CA GLU A 364 -21.66 3.62 23.52
C GLU A 364 -20.63 3.86 22.42
N CYS A 365 -20.91 3.44 21.17
CA CYS A 365 -20.13 3.90 20.02
C CYS A 365 -20.38 5.39 19.88
N ILE A 366 -19.55 6.20 20.51
CA ILE A 366 -19.52 7.63 20.26
C ILE A 366 -18.60 7.76 19.04
N ALA A 367 -19.18 8.08 17.89
CA ALA A 367 -18.38 8.61 16.79
C ALA A 367 -17.83 9.95 17.27
N VAL A 368 -16.67 9.94 17.94
CA VAL A 368 -15.95 11.17 18.24
C VAL A 368 -15.00 11.41 17.07
N SER A 369 -15.55 12.01 16.04
CA SER A 369 -14.90 13.09 15.33
C SER A 369 -16.04 13.84 14.66
N GLU A 370 -16.38 15.03 15.18
CA GLU A 370 -17.01 15.99 14.30
C GLU A 370 -16.09 16.10 13.09
N LYS A 371 -16.59 15.79 11.90
CA LYS A 371 -15.73 15.69 10.73
C LYS A 371 -14.95 17.01 10.60
N PRO A 372 -13.62 16.96 10.50
CA PRO A 372 -12.77 18.09 10.92
C PRO A 372 -12.63 19.16 9.83
N VAL A 373 -13.50 19.14 8.82
CA VAL A 373 -13.55 20.09 7.72
C VAL A 373 -14.97 20.60 7.61
N HIS A 374 -15.15 21.90 7.72
CA HIS A 374 -16.45 22.54 7.90
C HIS A 374 -16.69 23.53 6.78
N ASN A 375 -17.77 23.36 6.02
CA ASN A 375 -18.26 24.45 5.18
C ASN A 375 -19.11 25.39 6.04
N LEU A 376 -18.55 26.54 6.41
CA LEU A 376 -19.20 27.48 7.33
C LEU A 376 -20.46 28.13 6.74
N ASN A 377 -20.61 28.13 5.41
CA ASN A 377 -21.78 28.67 4.73
C ASN A 377 -22.97 27.69 4.73
N THR A 378 -22.72 26.38 4.61
CA THR A 378 -23.76 25.35 4.58
C THR A 378 -24.01 24.71 5.96
N GLY A 379 -23.02 24.78 6.86
CA GLY A 379 -23.01 24.07 8.14
C GLY A 379 -22.73 22.58 8.00
N GLU A 380 -22.32 22.12 6.81
CA GLU A 380 -21.97 20.72 6.58
C GLU A 380 -20.51 20.44 6.93
N ASN A 381 -20.27 19.23 7.42
CA ASN A 381 -18.95 18.77 7.85
C ASN A 381 -18.48 17.60 6.97
N PHE A 382 -17.18 17.52 6.71
CA PHE A 382 -16.54 16.63 5.75
C PHE A 382 -15.27 16.01 6.33
N SER A 383 -14.94 14.80 5.87
CA SER A 383 -13.78 14.06 6.35
C SER A 383 -12.45 14.59 5.79
N THR A 384 -12.47 15.22 4.61
CA THR A 384 -11.28 15.75 3.93
C THR A 384 -11.57 17.08 3.27
N ILE A 385 -10.52 17.85 2.97
CA ILE A 385 -10.62 19.14 2.28
C ILE A 385 -11.17 18.92 0.87
N GLN A 386 -10.68 17.90 0.15
CA GLN A 386 -11.14 17.62 -1.21
C GLN A 386 -12.65 17.33 -1.26
N VAL A 387 -13.19 16.54 -0.32
CA VAL A 387 -14.62 16.22 -0.29
C VAL A 387 -15.46 17.47 0.00
N ALA A 388 -15.01 18.36 0.88
CA ALA A 388 -15.68 19.63 1.14
C ALA A 388 -15.73 20.53 -0.10
N ILE A 389 -14.65 20.57 -0.89
CA ILE A 389 -14.61 21.32 -2.16
C ILE A 389 -15.56 20.71 -3.19
N GLU A 390 -15.59 19.39 -3.32
CA GLU A 390 -16.40 18.67 -4.32
C GLU A 390 -17.89 18.65 -4.02
N ASP A 391 -18.26 18.91 -2.77
CA ASP A 391 -19.65 18.92 -2.36
C ASP A 391 -20.50 19.82 -3.27
N ILE A 392 -21.71 19.34 -3.57
CA ILE A 392 -22.60 19.98 -4.53
C ILE A 392 -23.10 21.33 -4.00
N ASP A 393 -23.23 21.48 -2.69
CA ASP A 393 -23.72 22.68 -2.02
C ASP A 393 -22.59 23.65 -1.65
N THR A 394 -21.33 23.24 -1.74
CA THR A 394 -20.18 24.15 -1.77
C THR A 394 -20.17 24.97 -3.06
N LYS A 395 -20.47 26.28 -2.96
CA LYS A 395 -20.51 27.23 -4.09
C LYS A 395 -19.33 28.21 -4.06
N GLU A 396 -19.15 28.92 -5.18
CA GLU A 396 -18.24 30.06 -5.29
C GLU A 396 -18.44 31.06 -4.14
N GLY A 397 -17.35 31.51 -3.53
CA GLY A 397 -17.32 32.42 -2.39
C GLY A 397 -17.56 31.75 -1.03
N HIS A 398 -17.75 30.43 -0.95
CA HIS A 398 -17.88 29.74 0.33
C HIS A 398 -16.54 29.65 1.08
N MET A 399 -16.65 29.44 2.38
CA MET A 399 -15.56 29.32 3.34
C MET A 399 -15.53 27.90 3.92
N ILE A 400 -14.37 27.26 3.78
CA ILE A 400 -14.04 25.96 4.35
C ILE A 400 -13.06 26.20 5.49
N SER A 401 -13.46 25.82 6.71
CA SER A 401 -12.61 25.85 7.90
C SER A 401 -12.12 24.43 8.21
N VAL A 402 -10.84 24.29 8.49
CA VAL A 402 -10.17 22.99 8.68
C VAL A 402 -9.59 22.94 10.09
N ASP A 403 -10.01 21.96 10.88
CA ASP A 403 -9.51 21.80 12.25
C ASP A 403 -8.01 21.42 12.32
N PRO A 404 -7.36 21.63 13.47
CA PRO A 404 -6.00 21.14 13.69
C PRO A 404 -5.88 19.63 13.47
N GLY A 405 -4.84 19.22 12.76
CA GLY A 405 -4.59 17.82 12.43
C GLY A 405 -3.67 17.64 11.24
N THR A 406 -3.36 16.38 10.94
CA THR A 406 -2.60 16.00 9.75
C THR A 406 -3.54 15.37 8.73
N TYR A 407 -3.57 15.95 7.54
CA TYR A 407 -4.42 15.57 6.41
C TYR A 407 -3.53 15.04 5.30
N THR A 408 -3.65 13.75 5.00
CA THR A 408 -2.89 13.13 3.90
C THR A 408 -3.72 13.15 2.62
N GLU A 409 -3.53 14.19 1.81
CA GLU A 409 -4.31 14.43 0.60
C GLU A 409 -3.54 15.29 -0.43
N ASN A 410 -3.95 15.19 -1.70
CA ASN A 410 -3.56 16.11 -2.77
C ASN A 410 -4.84 16.84 -3.20
N VAL A 411 -4.91 18.14 -2.93
CA VAL A 411 -6.13 18.93 -2.97
C VAL A 411 -6.18 19.79 -4.24
N LYS A 412 -7.29 19.71 -4.97
CA LYS A 412 -7.55 20.49 -6.18
C LYS A 412 -8.63 21.54 -5.93
N VAL A 413 -8.23 22.81 -5.98
CA VAL A 413 -9.11 23.95 -5.72
C VAL A 413 -9.48 24.60 -7.05
N TYR A 414 -10.67 24.27 -7.55
CA TYR A 414 -11.18 24.77 -8.83
C TYR A 414 -12.39 25.72 -8.70
N LYS A 415 -12.91 25.89 -7.49
CA LYS A 415 -13.93 26.89 -7.12
C LYS A 415 -13.25 28.05 -6.40
N SER A 416 -13.74 29.27 -6.57
CA SER A 416 -13.37 30.43 -5.75
C SER A 416 -13.83 30.17 -4.33
N LEU A 417 -12.89 29.90 -3.42
CA LEU A 417 -13.17 29.52 -2.04
C LEU A 417 -12.18 30.21 -1.10
N THR A 418 -12.60 30.40 0.14
CA THR A 418 -11.67 30.64 1.25
C THR A 418 -11.47 29.32 1.99
N ILE A 419 -10.23 28.88 2.14
CA ILE A 419 -9.87 27.65 2.85
C ILE A 419 -8.86 28.04 3.93
N GLU A 420 -9.22 27.83 5.19
CA GLU A 420 -8.40 28.28 6.32
C GLU A 420 -8.35 27.23 7.43
N SER A 421 -7.21 27.14 8.11
CA SER A 421 -7.14 26.42 9.38
C SER A 421 -7.93 27.16 10.47
N SER A 422 -8.69 26.42 11.28
CA SER A 422 -9.43 26.96 12.41
C SER A 422 -8.54 27.35 13.59
N SER A 423 -7.27 26.89 13.66
CA SER A 423 -6.31 27.37 14.68
C SER A 423 -5.73 28.73 14.35
N GLY A 424 -5.66 29.09 13.06
CA GLY A 424 -4.89 30.22 12.57
C GLY A 424 -3.37 30.08 12.74
N ASN A 425 -2.88 28.92 13.18
CA ASN A 425 -1.46 28.62 13.33
C ASN A 425 -1.06 27.50 12.34
N PRO A 426 -0.22 27.78 11.33
CA PRO A 426 0.13 26.81 10.30
C PRO A 426 0.83 25.55 10.80
N GLU A 427 1.44 25.56 11.99
CA GLU A 427 2.05 24.35 12.57
C GLU A 427 1.02 23.31 13.03
N ASP A 428 -0.22 23.73 13.33
CA ASP A 428 -1.25 22.87 13.91
C ASP A 428 -2.07 22.12 12.85
N THR A 429 -2.10 22.61 11.60
CA THR A 429 -2.85 22.00 10.50
C THR A 429 -1.92 21.69 9.33
N ILE A 430 -1.57 20.41 9.20
CA ILE A 430 -0.60 19.91 8.24
C ILE A 430 -1.35 19.22 7.10
N VAL A 431 -1.16 19.69 5.87
CA VAL A 431 -1.58 18.97 4.66
C VAL A 431 -0.35 18.33 4.04
N GLN A 432 -0.32 17.00 4.03
CA GLN A 432 0.77 16.20 3.51
C GLN A 432 0.36 15.51 2.22
N ALA A 433 1.22 15.53 1.21
CA ALA A 433 0.97 14.84 -0.06
C ALA A 433 0.65 13.36 0.16
N ALA A 434 -0.52 12.90 -0.29
CA ALA A 434 -0.85 11.47 -0.34
C ALA A 434 -0.05 10.75 -1.44
N ASN A 435 0.16 11.44 -2.57
CA ASN A 435 1.07 11.06 -3.64
C ASN A 435 2.17 12.12 -3.73
N SER A 436 3.40 11.72 -3.44
CA SER A 436 4.56 12.62 -3.52
C SER A 436 4.85 13.12 -4.94
N SER A 437 4.33 12.42 -5.97
CA SER A 437 4.44 12.80 -7.38
C SER A 437 3.23 13.61 -7.85
N ASP A 438 2.63 14.39 -6.96
CA ASP A 438 1.59 15.38 -7.26
C ASP A 438 1.73 16.57 -6.29
N HIS A 439 1.09 17.69 -6.61
CA HIS A 439 1.06 18.88 -5.76
C HIS A 439 0.26 18.63 -4.47
N VAL A 440 0.64 19.23 -3.32
CA VAL A 440 -0.20 19.14 -2.11
C VAL A 440 -1.47 19.95 -2.33
N PHE A 441 -1.33 21.21 -2.74
CA PHE A 441 -2.44 22.03 -3.25
C PHE A 441 -2.21 22.39 -4.72
N GLU A 442 -3.19 22.11 -5.58
CA GLU A 442 -3.29 22.59 -6.95
C GLU A 442 -4.47 23.58 -7.05
N VAL A 443 -4.17 24.87 -7.17
CA VAL A 443 -5.14 25.96 -7.26
C VAL A 443 -5.30 26.37 -8.72
N ILE A 444 -6.50 26.16 -9.26
CA ILE A 444 -6.88 26.47 -10.65
C ILE A 444 -7.98 27.53 -10.68
N GLY A 445 -8.78 27.63 -9.61
CA GLY A 445 -9.82 28.66 -9.45
C GLY A 445 -9.24 30.06 -9.25
N ASP A 446 -9.93 31.07 -9.77
CA ASP A 446 -9.65 32.48 -9.47
C ASP A 446 -10.24 32.85 -8.10
N TYR A 447 -9.72 33.92 -7.49
CA TYR A 447 -10.22 34.45 -6.20
C TYR A 447 -10.24 33.42 -5.07
N VAL A 448 -9.22 32.57 -5.00
CA VAL A 448 -9.04 31.59 -3.93
C VAL A 448 -8.19 32.19 -2.80
N ASN A 449 -8.61 32.03 -1.56
CA ASN A 449 -7.84 32.41 -0.38
C ASN A 449 -7.44 31.14 0.38
N ILE A 450 -6.16 30.96 0.68
CA ILE A 450 -5.66 29.80 1.46
C ILE A 450 -4.73 30.30 2.58
N SER A 451 -4.97 29.85 3.81
CA SER A 451 -4.15 30.26 4.95
C SER A 451 -4.10 29.30 6.14
N GLY A 452 -3.03 29.39 6.94
CA GLY A 452 -2.90 28.68 8.21
C GLY A 452 -2.56 27.19 8.05
N PHE A 453 -1.85 26.81 6.98
CA PHE A 453 -1.47 25.42 6.74
C PHE A 453 0.04 25.24 6.66
N THR A 454 0.53 24.10 7.16
CA THR A 454 1.79 23.51 6.72
C THR A 454 1.52 22.62 5.50
N VAL A 455 2.22 22.82 4.39
CA VAL A 455 2.11 22.01 3.16
C VAL A 455 3.43 21.30 2.86
N LYS A 456 3.42 19.97 2.84
CA LYS A 456 4.66 19.17 2.70
C LYS A 456 4.52 17.83 2.00
N GLY A 457 5.64 17.24 1.60
CA GLY A 457 5.73 15.86 1.09
C GLY A 457 5.61 15.71 -0.43
N ALA A 458 5.45 16.78 -1.20
CA ALA A 458 5.47 16.75 -2.66
C ALA A 458 6.92 16.66 -3.19
N THR A 459 7.59 15.53 -2.92
CA THR A 459 9.02 15.32 -3.19
C THR A 459 9.33 14.70 -4.56
N GLY A 460 8.29 14.24 -5.27
CA GLY A 460 8.41 13.64 -6.59
C GLY A 460 8.92 14.63 -7.63
N HIS A 461 9.58 14.08 -8.65
CA HIS A 461 10.07 14.83 -9.80
C HIS A 461 10.11 13.91 -11.01
N TYR A 462 10.13 14.49 -12.21
CA TYR A 462 10.23 13.79 -13.46
C TYR A 462 11.15 14.54 -14.43
N LEU A 463 11.74 13.79 -15.34
CA LEU A 463 12.59 14.33 -16.39
C LEU A 463 11.79 14.48 -17.68
N ARG A 464 11.84 15.66 -18.29
CA ARG A 464 11.33 15.90 -19.64
C ARG A 464 12.37 16.67 -20.44
N GLU A 465 12.77 16.11 -21.59
CA GLU A 465 13.76 16.72 -22.49
C GLU A 465 15.10 17.05 -21.78
N SER A 466 15.52 16.19 -20.83
CA SER A 466 16.70 16.38 -19.96
C SER A 466 16.60 17.55 -18.98
N GLN A 467 15.42 18.14 -18.83
CA GLN A 467 15.11 19.10 -17.77
C GLN A 467 14.30 18.42 -16.68
N GLU A 468 14.58 18.79 -15.44
CA GLU A 468 13.93 18.26 -14.25
C GLU A 468 12.75 19.15 -13.86
N TYR A 469 11.60 18.53 -13.66
CA TYR A 469 10.36 19.14 -13.22
C TYR A 469 9.94 18.46 -11.94
N GLY A 470 9.38 19.18 -10.98
CA GLY A 470 8.89 18.58 -9.75
C GLY A 470 7.67 19.29 -9.20
N TYR A 471 7.17 18.74 -8.10
CA TYR A 471 5.88 19.14 -7.55
C TYR A 471 6.04 20.15 -6.42
N CYS A 472 5.11 21.10 -6.39
CA CYS A 472 5.06 22.15 -5.38
C CYS A 472 4.20 21.74 -4.18
N GLY A 473 4.55 22.23 -2.99
CA GLY A 473 3.63 22.22 -1.85
C GLY A 473 2.35 22.98 -2.16
N LEU A 474 2.45 24.18 -2.75
CA LEU A 474 1.28 24.94 -3.20
C LEU A 474 1.49 25.47 -4.61
N TYR A 475 0.66 25.03 -5.55
CA TYR A 475 0.79 25.30 -6.97
C TYR A 475 -0.41 26.07 -7.51
N LEU A 476 -0.22 27.32 -7.96
CA LEU A 476 -1.22 28.09 -8.68
C LEU A 476 -1.00 27.92 -10.18
N TYR A 477 -1.99 27.39 -10.89
CA TYR A 477 -1.97 27.21 -12.34
C TYR A 477 -3.06 28.02 -13.02
N LYS A 478 -2.66 29.07 -13.76
CA LYS A 478 -3.57 30.02 -14.45
C LYS A 478 -4.54 30.75 -13.52
N ALA A 479 -4.44 30.57 -12.21
CA ALA A 479 -5.28 31.17 -11.19
C ALA A 479 -4.91 32.65 -10.97
N LYS A 480 -5.92 33.50 -10.82
CA LYS A 480 -5.76 34.95 -10.67
C LYS A 480 -6.49 35.47 -9.44
N TYR A 481 -6.02 36.59 -8.92
CA TYR A 481 -6.64 37.27 -7.76
C TYR A 481 -6.73 36.39 -6.50
N CYS A 482 -5.87 35.38 -6.39
CA CYS A 482 -5.78 34.51 -5.23
C CYS A 482 -4.88 35.14 -4.16
N ASN A 483 -5.19 34.88 -2.89
CA ASN A 483 -4.39 35.32 -1.75
C ASN A 483 -3.91 34.12 -0.95
N ILE A 484 -2.60 33.94 -0.87
CA ILE A 484 -1.96 32.85 -0.13
C ILE A 484 -1.17 33.48 1.01
N PHE A 485 -1.57 33.20 2.24
CA PHE A 485 -0.96 33.84 3.40
C PHE A 485 -0.84 32.92 4.61
N ASP A 486 0.14 33.18 5.47
CA ASP A 486 0.41 32.38 6.67
C ASP A 486 0.52 30.87 6.36
N ILE A 487 1.20 30.52 5.27
CA ILE A 487 1.53 29.14 4.90
C ILE A 487 2.97 28.81 5.30
N ILE A 488 3.16 27.62 5.86
CA ILE A 488 4.48 26.97 5.96
C ILE A 488 4.62 25.98 4.81
N ALA A 489 5.50 26.22 3.84
CA ALA A 489 5.76 25.31 2.73
C ALA A 489 7.17 24.72 2.82
N CYS A 490 7.26 23.44 3.20
CA CYS A 490 8.52 22.78 3.49
C CYS A 490 8.59 21.32 3.01
N GLU A 491 9.81 20.80 2.84
CA GLU A 491 10.04 19.39 2.45
C GLU A 491 9.33 19.00 1.14
N ASN A 492 9.29 19.92 0.18
CA ASN A 492 8.77 19.69 -1.17
C ASN A 492 9.89 19.86 -2.21
N TYR A 493 9.61 19.47 -3.46
CA TYR A 493 10.54 19.78 -4.54
C TYR A 493 10.59 21.30 -4.83
N PHE A 494 9.42 21.93 -4.88
CA PHE A 494 9.24 23.39 -4.83
C PHE A 494 8.31 23.76 -3.67
N GLY A 495 8.52 24.91 -3.02
CA GLY A 495 7.62 25.38 -1.97
C GLY A 495 6.28 25.88 -2.51
N ILE A 496 6.23 27.15 -2.93
CA ILE A 496 5.05 27.80 -3.51
C ILE A 496 5.34 28.22 -4.95
N CYS A 497 4.45 27.93 -5.88
CA CYS A 497 4.64 28.13 -7.31
C CYS A 497 3.48 28.90 -7.94
N LEU A 498 3.77 29.95 -8.69
CA LEU A 498 2.82 30.69 -9.53
C LEU A 498 3.18 30.46 -11.00
N SER A 499 2.40 29.65 -11.69
CA SER A 499 2.80 29.12 -13.00
C SER A 499 1.79 29.37 -14.11
N TYR A 500 2.32 29.63 -15.31
CA TYR A 500 1.60 29.64 -16.59
C TYR A 500 0.41 30.60 -16.66
N GLY A 501 0.60 31.86 -16.28
CA GLY A 501 -0.43 32.89 -16.35
C GLY A 501 -1.19 33.09 -15.04
N SER A 502 -0.63 32.62 -13.92
CA SER A 502 -1.11 32.90 -12.57
C SER A 502 -0.78 34.34 -12.18
N ASN A 503 -1.60 35.28 -12.66
CA ASN A 503 -1.35 36.71 -12.57
C ASN A 503 -2.19 37.37 -11.47
N LYS A 504 -1.71 38.49 -10.91
CA LYS A 504 -2.47 39.29 -9.93
C LYS A 504 -2.80 38.56 -8.65
N ASN A 505 -1.94 37.65 -8.21
CA ASN A 505 -2.05 36.96 -6.94
C ASN A 505 -1.18 37.65 -5.88
N THR A 506 -1.55 37.43 -4.61
CA THR A 506 -0.85 37.96 -3.45
C THR A 506 -0.31 36.81 -2.60
N LEU A 507 0.98 36.84 -2.28
CA LEU A 507 1.62 35.95 -1.31
C LEU A 507 2.08 36.80 -0.12
N THR A 508 1.54 36.54 1.08
CA THR A 508 1.87 37.35 2.26
C THR A 508 2.21 36.52 3.48
N GLY A 509 3.31 36.83 4.18
CA GLY A 509 3.59 36.21 5.48
C GLY A 509 3.89 34.70 5.42
N ASN A 510 4.27 34.16 4.26
CA ASN A 510 4.53 32.73 4.12
C ASN A 510 5.96 32.38 4.52
N GLU A 511 6.15 31.25 5.20
CA GLU A 511 7.45 30.67 5.50
C GLU A 511 7.74 29.49 4.56
N VAL A 512 8.83 29.58 3.81
CA VAL A 512 9.09 28.64 2.72
C VAL A 512 10.53 28.14 2.81
N PHE A 513 10.71 26.90 3.28
CA PHE A 513 12.04 26.42 3.64
C PHE A 513 12.29 24.94 3.39
N ASN A 514 13.56 24.57 3.25
CA ASN A 514 13.99 23.18 3.00
C ASN A 514 13.29 22.53 1.80
N ASN A 515 13.09 23.28 0.72
CA ASN A 515 12.61 22.74 -0.56
C ASN A 515 13.79 22.50 -1.50
N THR A 516 13.70 21.44 -2.32
CA THR A 516 14.84 20.97 -3.14
C THR A 516 15.36 22.04 -4.10
N ILE A 517 14.46 22.78 -4.76
CA ILE A 517 14.82 23.79 -5.78
C ILE A 517 14.46 25.20 -5.32
N CYS A 518 13.22 25.65 -5.53
CA CYS A 518 12.82 27.01 -5.13
C CYS A 518 11.97 26.99 -3.88
N GLY A 519 12.16 27.99 -3.02
CA GLY A 519 11.17 28.35 -2.03
C GLY A 519 9.91 28.86 -2.73
N ILE A 520 9.98 30.07 -3.29
CA ILE A 520 8.89 30.64 -4.10
C ILE A 520 9.32 30.71 -5.57
N SER A 521 8.47 30.24 -6.48
CA SER A 521 8.68 30.30 -7.93
C SER A 521 7.58 31.09 -8.63
N VAL A 522 7.96 32.00 -9.51
CA VAL A 522 7.07 32.77 -10.39
C VAL A 522 7.46 32.48 -11.84
N LEU A 523 6.74 31.56 -12.45
CA LEU A 523 7.01 31.02 -13.79
C LEU A 523 5.92 31.46 -14.77
N SER A 524 6.30 32.10 -15.86
CA SER A 524 5.38 32.64 -16.87
C SER A 524 4.18 33.40 -16.26
N SER A 525 4.44 34.19 -15.22
CA SER A 525 3.41 34.80 -14.36
C SER A 525 3.80 36.23 -13.96
N SER A 526 2.85 37.15 -14.07
CA SER A 526 3.08 38.59 -14.02
C SER A 526 2.11 39.30 -13.08
N ASN A 527 2.48 40.50 -12.64
CA ASN A 527 1.65 41.36 -11.78
C ASN A 527 1.28 40.73 -10.42
N ASN A 528 2.12 39.84 -9.88
CA ASN A 528 1.92 39.28 -8.55
C ASN A 528 2.63 40.13 -7.48
N THR A 529 2.12 40.08 -6.25
CA THR A 529 2.68 40.80 -5.11
C THR A 529 3.11 39.82 -4.04
N LEU A 530 4.39 39.86 -3.66
CA LEU A 530 5.00 39.03 -2.62
C LEU A 530 5.43 39.97 -1.50
N THR A 531 4.82 39.84 -0.33
CA THR A 531 5.10 40.73 0.81
C THR A 531 5.32 39.96 2.11
N ASN A 532 6.32 40.34 2.91
CA ASN A 532 6.56 39.71 4.22
C ASN A 532 6.80 38.19 4.16
N ASN A 533 7.27 37.62 3.03
CA ASN A 533 7.54 36.18 2.95
C ASN A 533 8.98 35.87 3.40
N ASN A 534 9.18 34.72 4.01
CA ASN A 534 10.46 34.25 4.50
C ASN A 534 10.90 33.00 3.73
N ALA A 535 11.84 33.15 2.79
CA ALA A 535 12.39 32.07 1.98
C ALA A 535 13.76 31.65 2.51
N LEU A 536 13.84 30.46 3.11
CA LEU A 536 15.02 30.00 3.86
C LEU A 536 15.56 28.64 3.37
N SER A 537 16.87 28.48 3.26
CA SER A 537 17.49 27.16 3.06
C SER A 537 16.97 26.39 1.83
N ASN A 538 16.69 27.11 0.74
CA ASN A 538 16.38 26.54 -0.58
C ASN A 538 17.57 26.73 -1.53
N LYS A 539 17.56 26.06 -2.69
CA LYS A 539 18.56 26.38 -3.74
C LYS A 539 18.35 27.79 -4.29
N TYR A 540 17.11 28.15 -4.57
CA TYR A 540 16.71 29.51 -4.89
C TYR A 540 15.66 29.96 -3.87
N GLY A 541 15.90 31.07 -3.16
CA GLY A 541 14.92 31.60 -2.21
C GLY A 541 13.64 31.98 -2.93
N ILE A 542 13.74 32.97 -3.81
CA ILE A 542 12.66 33.39 -4.71
C ILE A 542 13.17 33.42 -6.15
N ALA A 543 12.49 32.72 -7.06
CA ALA A 543 12.86 32.65 -8.47
C ALA A 543 11.76 33.23 -9.36
N ILE A 544 12.12 34.11 -10.30
CA ILE A 544 11.21 34.71 -11.28
C ILE A 544 11.78 34.45 -12.67
N TYR A 545 11.13 33.59 -13.45
CA TYR A 545 11.69 33.13 -14.72
C TYR A 545 10.66 32.94 -15.84
N MET A 546 11.18 32.97 -17.07
CA MET A 546 10.52 32.94 -18.38
C MET A 546 9.39 31.90 -18.59
N PRO A 547 8.47 32.13 -19.55
CA PRO A 547 8.41 33.28 -20.49
C PRO A 547 7.29 34.28 -20.18
N PRO A 548 7.55 35.58 -20.41
CA PRO A 548 8.15 36.48 -19.42
C PRO A 548 7.30 36.61 -18.15
N SER A 549 7.97 36.66 -16.99
CA SER A 549 7.35 36.87 -15.66
C SER A 549 7.62 38.28 -15.17
N SER A 550 6.83 39.25 -15.64
CA SER A 550 7.13 40.67 -15.51
C SER A 550 6.17 41.42 -14.58
N ASN A 551 6.55 42.62 -14.14
CA ASN A 551 5.73 43.50 -13.30
C ASN A 551 5.32 42.90 -11.95
N ASN A 552 6.08 41.92 -11.43
CA ASN A 552 5.87 41.42 -10.07
C ASN A 552 6.50 42.39 -9.05
N THR A 553 5.97 42.41 -7.83
CA THR A 553 6.41 43.32 -6.77
C THR A 553 6.78 42.52 -5.52
N LEU A 554 8.03 42.65 -5.07
CA LEU A 554 8.60 41.97 -3.90
C LEU A 554 9.00 43.04 -2.87
N ILE A 555 8.30 43.05 -1.73
CA ILE A 555 8.48 44.05 -0.66
C ILE A 555 8.59 43.34 0.69
N ASN A 556 9.50 43.76 1.57
CA ASN A 556 9.61 43.22 2.94
C ASN A 556 9.81 41.70 3.01
N ASN A 557 10.38 41.08 1.98
CA ASN A 557 10.66 39.64 2.02
C ASN A 557 12.05 39.40 2.60
N ASN A 558 12.22 38.27 3.27
CA ASN A 558 13.50 37.78 3.72
C ASN A 558 13.93 36.59 2.85
N ALA A 559 15.05 36.72 2.13
CA ALA A 559 15.69 35.65 1.40
C ALA A 559 17.03 35.34 2.05
N SER A 560 17.06 34.32 2.90
CA SER A 560 18.23 34.01 3.71
C SER A 560 18.67 32.55 3.68
N TYR A 561 19.96 32.29 3.86
CA TYR A 561 20.53 30.93 3.90
C TYR A 561 20.25 30.09 2.63
N ASN A 562 19.99 30.73 1.49
CA ASN A 562 19.77 30.04 0.22
C ASN A 562 21.08 29.92 -0.56
N TYR A 563 21.14 29.01 -1.53
CA TYR A 563 22.26 29.03 -2.48
C TYR A 563 22.25 30.32 -3.31
N CYS A 564 21.08 30.74 -3.79
CA CYS A 564 20.88 32.07 -4.32
C CYS A 564 19.61 32.70 -3.72
N GLY A 565 19.69 33.94 -3.23
CA GLY A 565 18.58 34.64 -2.61
C GLY A 565 17.44 34.90 -3.59
N ILE A 566 17.73 35.66 -4.65
CA ILE A 566 16.81 35.87 -5.77
C ILE A 566 17.44 35.46 -7.10
N TYR A 567 16.69 34.67 -7.88
CA TYR A 567 17.05 34.28 -9.24
C TYR A 567 16.09 34.91 -10.26
N LEU A 568 16.61 35.65 -11.24
CA LEU A 568 15.84 36.30 -12.30
C LEU A 568 16.29 35.80 -13.67
N TRP A 569 15.34 35.36 -14.51
CA TRP A 569 15.65 34.92 -15.88
C TRP A 569 14.61 35.40 -16.90
N ASP A 570 15.03 36.27 -17.81
CA ASP A 570 14.24 36.79 -18.93
C ASP A 570 12.89 37.36 -18.44
N SER A 571 13.02 38.31 -17.52
CA SER A 571 11.94 38.94 -16.78
C SER A 571 12.17 40.45 -16.64
N SER A 572 11.12 41.26 -16.68
CA SER A 572 11.29 42.72 -16.73
C SER A 572 10.33 43.46 -15.80
N ASN A 573 10.73 44.67 -15.39
CA ASN A 573 9.90 45.57 -14.57
C ASN A 573 9.45 44.96 -13.23
N ASN A 574 10.20 43.96 -12.72
CA ASN A 574 9.95 43.41 -11.39
C ASN A 574 10.52 44.39 -10.35
N LYS A 575 9.69 44.86 -9.43
CA LYS A 575 10.08 45.83 -8.39
C LYS A 575 10.49 45.07 -7.14
N ILE A 576 11.74 45.24 -6.71
CA ILE A 576 12.35 44.50 -5.61
C ILE A 576 12.98 45.53 -4.68
N TYR A 577 12.30 45.87 -3.59
CA TYR A 577 12.77 46.86 -2.62
C TYR A 577 12.30 46.52 -1.22
N LEU A 578 12.99 47.03 -0.21
CA LEU A 578 12.79 46.71 1.21
C LEU A 578 12.87 45.21 1.50
N ASN A 579 13.74 44.44 0.82
CA ASN A 579 13.95 43.03 1.13
C ASN A 579 15.28 42.83 1.86
N ASN A 580 15.37 41.73 2.60
CA ASN A 580 16.60 41.30 3.26
C ASN A 580 17.25 40.16 2.48
N PHE A 581 18.52 40.33 2.10
CA PHE A 581 19.37 39.28 1.53
C PHE A 581 20.49 38.96 2.52
N MET A 582 20.43 37.80 3.19
CA MET A 582 21.38 37.47 4.25
C MET A 582 21.86 36.02 4.19
N ASN A 583 23.15 35.81 4.40
CA ASN A 583 23.82 34.52 4.48
C ASN A 583 23.54 33.61 3.27
N ASN A 584 23.35 34.19 2.08
CA ASN A 584 23.22 33.41 0.85
C ASN A 584 24.60 33.16 0.24
N SER A 585 24.77 32.08 -0.54
CA SER A 585 26.02 31.92 -1.31
C SER A 585 26.13 32.98 -2.42
N TYR A 586 24.98 33.38 -2.98
CA TYR A 586 24.80 34.50 -3.89
C TYR A 586 23.54 35.26 -3.48
N ASN A 587 23.60 36.59 -3.33
CA ASN A 587 22.40 37.36 -2.98
C ASN A 587 21.42 37.43 -4.16
N VAL A 588 21.94 37.69 -5.37
CA VAL A 588 21.16 37.76 -6.62
C VAL A 588 21.92 37.11 -7.77
N ASP A 589 21.18 36.44 -8.65
CA ASP A 589 21.63 36.03 -9.99
C ASP A 589 20.58 36.49 -11.01
N SER A 590 20.95 37.43 -11.89
CA SER A 590 20.05 38.09 -12.85
C SER A 590 20.55 37.90 -14.28
N TYR A 591 19.72 37.28 -15.12
CA TYR A 591 20.03 36.93 -16.50
C TYR A 591 18.91 37.37 -17.46
N HIS A 592 19.25 38.06 -18.55
CA HIS A 592 18.34 38.70 -19.53
C HIS A 592 17.20 39.48 -18.88
N SER A 593 17.42 40.04 -17.68
CA SER A 593 16.38 40.65 -16.87
C SER A 593 16.61 42.15 -16.66
N THR A 594 15.53 42.87 -16.36
CA THR A 594 15.56 44.31 -16.07
C THR A 594 14.69 44.64 -14.85
N PRO A 595 15.11 44.19 -13.65
CA PRO A 595 14.44 44.53 -12.39
C PRO A 595 14.63 46.01 -12.02
N ILE A 596 13.83 46.47 -11.06
CA ILE A 596 13.93 47.79 -10.42
C ILE A 596 14.23 47.52 -8.94
N TRP A 597 15.41 47.92 -8.47
CA TRP A 597 15.94 47.58 -7.15
C TRP A 597 15.57 48.55 -6.02
N ASN A 598 14.71 49.54 -6.31
CA ASN A 598 14.29 50.55 -5.34
C ASN A 598 12.78 50.82 -5.42
N SER A 599 12.26 51.48 -4.39
CA SER A 599 10.87 51.90 -4.31
C SER A 599 10.50 52.78 -5.52
N PRO A 600 9.27 52.68 -6.06
CA PRO A 600 8.88 53.46 -7.23
C PRO A 600 8.66 54.95 -6.91
N LEU A 601 8.52 55.29 -5.63
CA LEU A 601 8.33 56.63 -5.08
C LEU A 601 9.16 56.76 -3.80
N GLU A 602 9.47 57.99 -3.40
CA GLU A 602 10.05 58.26 -2.08
C GLU A 602 9.08 57.82 -0.98
N ILE A 603 9.62 57.23 0.08
CA ILE A 603 8.88 56.72 1.23
C ILE A 603 9.35 57.50 2.47
N THR A 604 8.41 57.93 3.31
CA THR A 604 8.74 58.50 4.62
C THR A 604 8.91 57.38 5.65
N TYR A 605 10.05 57.35 6.31
CA TYR A 605 10.41 56.32 7.28
C TYR A 605 11.11 56.93 8.50
N THR A 606 11.08 56.21 9.62
CA THR A 606 11.88 56.52 10.80
C THR A 606 13.03 55.54 10.92
N TYR A 607 14.25 56.06 11.02
CA TYR A 607 15.50 55.31 11.21
C TYR A 607 16.30 55.93 12.37
N ASP A 608 16.76 55.11 13.31
CA ASP A 608 17.42 55.53 14.57
C ASP A 608 16.71 56.69 15.30
N GLY A 609 15.37 56.68 15.27
CA GLY A 609 14.53 57.68 15.93
C GLY A 609 14.32 59.00 15.17
N ASN A 610 14.94 59.18 14.00
CA ASN A 610 14.77 60.36 13.15
C ASN A 610 13.93 60.04 11.91
N ALA A 611 13.18 61.02 11.42
CA ALA A 611 12.32 60.87 10.24
C ALA A 611 13.02 61.37 8.98
N TYR A 612 12.96 60.56 7.93
CA TYR A 612 13.56 60.81 6.61
C TYR A 612 12.55 60.57 5.50
N THR A 613 12.85 61.01 4.28
CA THR A 613 12.06 60.73 3.08
C THR A 613 13.00 60.58 1.90
N ASN A 614 13.04 59.39 1.32
CA ASN A 614 13.95 59.03 0.25
C ASN A 614 13.41 57.79 -0.49
N TYR A 615 14.02 57.41 -1.61
CA TYR A 615 13.81 56.08 -2.19
C TYR A 615 14.46 55.02 -1.29
N LEU A 616 13.86 53.83 -1.22
CA LEU A 616 14.38 52.73 -0.41
C LEU A 616 14.71 51.55 -1.32
N GLY A 617 15.94 51.03 -1.21
CA GLY A 617 16.41 49.81 -1.87
C GLY A 617 16.29 48.61 -0.94
N ASN A 618 17.26 47.70 -1.00
CA ASN A 618 17.27 46.45 -0.23
C ASN A 618 18.44 46.39 0.75
N TYR A 619 18.33 45.52 1.74
CA TYR A 619 19.43 45.20 2.64
C TYR A 619 20.25 44.03 2.10
N TRP A 620 21.56 44.22 2.06
CA TRP A 620 22.55 43.24 1.60
C TRP A 620 23.56 43.00 2.72
N ASP A 621 23.69 41.76 3.18
CA ASP A 621 24.59 41.41 4.28
C ASP A 621 26.09 41.57 3.96
N ASP A 622 26.43 41.65 2.67
CA ASP A 622 27.77 41.89 2.15
C ASP A 622 28.02 43.36 1.75
N TYR A 623 27.05 44.25 1.95
CA TYR A 623 27.23 45.68 1.69
C TYR A 623 28.17 46.32 2.73
N GLY A 624 29.31 46.83 2.24
CA GLY A 624 30.34 47.49 3.05
C GLY A 624 30.44 49.00 2.84
N GLY A 625 29.41 49.64 2.29
CA GLY A 625 29.40 51.09 2.04
C GLY A 625 29.29 51.93 3.31
N ILE A 626 29.23 53.25 3.13
CA ILE A 626 29.09 54.23 4.22
C ILE A 626 27.74 54.93 4.13
N ASP A 627 27.27 55.39 5.27
CA ASP A 627 26.11 56.28 5.43
C ASP A 627 26.62 57.53 6.17
N ALA A 628 26.97 58.57 5.40
CA ALA A 628 27.62 59.77 5.93
C ALA A 628 26.61 60.79 6.47
N ASP A 629 25.38 60.81 5.96
CA ASP A 629 24.32 61.72 6.40
C ASP A 629 23.41 61.13 7.50
N GLY A 630 23.53 59.83 7.77
CA GLY A 630 22.86 59.11 8.83
C GLY A 630 21.38 58.85 8.54
N ASP A 631 20.98 58.86 7.28
CA ASP A 631 19.59 58.61 6.85
C ASP A 631 19.26 57.10 6.78
N GLY A 632 20.25 56.23 7.02
CA GLY A 632 20.10 54.78 6.97
C GLY A 632 20.22 54.19 5.56
N ILE A 633 20.51 54.99 4.54
CA ILE A 633 20.75 54.54 3.16
C ILE A 633 22.24 54.69 2.87
N GLY A 634 22.81 53.73 2.16
CA GLY A 634 24.20 53.77 1.79
C GLY A 634 24.48 54.77 0.66
N ASP A 635 25.50 55.62 0.84
CA ASP A 635 25.92 56.65 -0.11
C ASP A 635 26.58 56.10 -1.39
N THR A 636 26.84 54.79 -1.43
CA THR A 636 27.42 54.10 -2.58
C THR A 636 26.48 53.01 -3.03
N HIS A 637 26.12 52.99 -4.32
CA HIS A 637 25.30 51.93 -4.89
C HIS A 637 25.90 50.53 -4.66
N TYR A 638 25.02 49.53 -4.46
CA TYR A 638 25.41 48.13 -4.43
C TYR A 638 25.41 47.57 -5.86
N ASN A 639 26.57 47.05 -6.30
CA ASN A 639 26.72 46.46 -7.64
C ASN A 639 26.15 45.05 -7.65
N ILE A 640 25.20 44.80 -8.55
CA ILE A 640 24.57 43.49 -8.72
C ILE A 640 25.23 42.82 -9.92
N TYR A 641 25.89 41.69 -9.67
CA TYR A 641 26.59 40.96 -10.71
C TYR A 641 25.59 40.39 -11.72
N SER A 642 25.47 41.07 -12.87
CA SER A 642 24.50 40.80 -13.92
C SER A 642 25.09 41.19 -15.27
N GLU A 643 24.48 40.75 -16.37
CA GLU A 643 24.93 41.12 -17.72
C GLU A 643 24.52 42.55 -18.14
N ASN A 644 23.63 43.20 -17.38
CA ASN A 644 23.09 44.53 -17.68
C ASN A 644 23.68 45.64 -16.78
N ASP A 645 24.79 45.36 -16.08
CA ASP A 645 25.43 46.28 -15.12
C ASP A 645 24.42 46.86 -14.11
N GLU A 646 23.55 46.00 -13.56
CA GLU A 646 22.52 46.39 -12.59
C GLU A 646 23.11 46.83 -11.24
N SER A 647 22.41 47.75 -10.57
CA SER A 647 22.75 48.19 -9.22
C SER A 647 21.52 48.56 -8.40
N ASP A 648 21.64 48.40 -7.09
CA ASP A 648 20.75 49.02 -6.12
C ASP A 648 21.36 50.36 -5.72
N GLU A 649 20.72 51.46 -6.15
CA GLU A 649 21.18 52.83 -5.88
C GLU A 649 20.87 53.31 -4.46
N TYR A 650 20.03 52.59 -3.71
CA TYR A 650 19.57 52.98 -2.37
C TYR A 650 19.71 51.83 -1.36
N PRO A 651 20.89 51.19 -1.24
CA PRO A 651 21.07 50.03 -0.38
C PRO A 651 20.83 50.41 1.08
N LEU A 652 20.11 49.58 1.82
CA LEU A 652 19.82 49.81 3.23
C LEU A 652 21.03 49.45 4.09
N MET A 653 21.35 50.27 5.08
CA MET A 653 22.42 50.01 6.05
C MET A 653 22.08 48.92 7.07
N GLN A 654 20.80 48.63 7.27
CA GLN A 654 20.31 47.60 8.18
C GLN A 654 19.13 46.84 7.56
N PRO A 655 18.73 45.68 8.12
CA PRO A 655 17.53 44.98 7.68
C PRO A 655 16.28 45.87 7.67
N PHE A 656 15.36 45.65 6.73
CA PHE A 656 14.21 46.53 6.48
C PHE A 656 13.32 46.73 7.72
N GLU A 657 13.33 45.80 8.68
CA GLU A 657 12.59 45.89 9.95
C GLU A 657 13.06 47.06 10.83
N LYS A 658 14.21 47.67 10.54
CA LYS A 658 14.73 48.86 11.22
C LYS A 658 14.16 50.17 10.65
N TYR A 659 13.44 50.10 9.55
CA TYR A 659 12.86 51.24 8.84
C TYR A 659 11.36 51.26 9.13
N ASN A 660 10.97 52.02 10.15
CA ASN A 660 9.57 52.14 10.52
C ASN A 660 8.86 53.06 9.52
N LEU A 661 8.16 52.47 8.56
CA LEU A 661 7.40 53.20 7.55
C LEU A 661 6.22 53.92 8.22
N THR A 662 6.14 55.23 8.07
CA THR A 662 4.93 55.97 8.44
C THR A 662 3.87 55.69 7.39
N THR A 663 2.87 54.87 7.71
CA THR A 663 1.69 54.73 6.87
C THR A 663 0.96 56.07 6.83
N SER A 664 1.01 56.76 5.68
CA SER A 664 0.00 57.77 5.40
C SER A 664 -1.34 57.04 5.35
N HIS A 665 -2.23 57.36 6.28
CA HIS A 665 -3.65 57.06 6.11
C HIS A 665 -4.13 57.71 4.80
N GLU A 666 -4.27 56.93 3.74
CA GLU A 666 -5.19 57.21 2.62
C GLU A 666 -6.02 55.97 2.31
#